data_AF-A0AAD6N0J2-F1
#
_entry.id   AF-A0AAD6N0J2-F1
#
_cell.length_a   1.000
_cell.length_b   1.000
_cell.length_c   1.000
_cell.angle_alpha   90.00
_cell.angle_beta   90.00
_cell.angle_gamma   90.00
#
_symmetry.space_group_name_H-M   'P 1'
#
loop_
_entity.id
_entity.type
_entity.pdbx_description
1 polymer ?
#
loop_
_entity_poly.entity_id
_entity_poly.type
_entity_poly.pdbx_seq_one_letter_code
_entity_poly.pdbx_strand_id
1 'polypeptide(L)'
;METQADENGTLQVSFKSALDLHGQPVRSMEEALEVMKTLAPEEVYPAALRIQDHAHLFLSEAVKSLQMLHDFIEKGEFWREHEENVEAFHDSWKITRDAVKSQQSVTRFNDNLLLRAKTQWGESQANTLFLHIKGDTMKRKISKFLTSDISYEHTRASINNAYVARRSTRKRGIRQESRIMQADLTNAFLSQDTTPLDHSVLQGLELGIDIDGFVCPSTGLVSEAPITQPPAPQKQQKPNTNGSYQEEEDSHSSSQAKNQDKDNNKNSNGNGNGNSNSSSNRNSNGDSEDNSNNNNDDDSNSESSSDSNGDSNGSGDDFQPRPQKRAKHTALPMSICGCPLTKAALQRLIPAKKNVLPTDTLKKQALRKIGQETSTLNESHTLRLCTKHTHALCKQLDIYHRFAIARVHRRLLYLYKKLDSWDSVRQQYPSWFKGSIGNLQSGWCFEVITPPLRPKVSKPTQMSSFTFMKLYKRCFGQAPSPEALHMDQQMKKDGSVVVSGLFSWLTEDFDGQHPGGILPMILQEFDMYDWHYRARPGKPRIGWARNMWFSLVQQLVRQDPAYYALYVFFRPDHAWRLISFPYYIKKDDQNCTEILLGMHRDIGEWYDCLYLRGYTKDGYVQQIQPMMWTKDDESHFGYTWSKQKCTIGDVRLSLPGLPYGSAGPATLRRLNILPWFVSIGEDHQTLDMAESGTWGDLSHCHRSFYSGTKTPSGLPNSTFGGRMDKVFPATIRVGRLGAISDALVGQVRWDEVDVREELDILFGDDDMAAWDFIRKWRKHAQQLYISAFEKLVLAERTAFGANSFFERTRLGLDVTPVFIKHGKYWSEDEDEDEDEDATMEAAASDAIMEVSFVHKSLSC
;
A
#
# COMPACT_ATOMS: atom_id res chain seq x y z
N MET A 1 4.99 19.89 -28.34
CA MET A 1 4.69 21.33 -28.38
C MET A 1 6.01 22.09 -28.18
N GLU A 2 6.02 23.40 -28.34
CA GLU A 2 7.12 24.25 -27.87
C GLU A 2 6.57 25.20 -26.81
N THR A 3 7.25 25.26 -25.67
CA THR A 3 6.94 26.23 -24.63
C THR A 3 7.81 27.46 -24.83
N GLN A 4 7.18 28.59 -25.08
CA GLN A 4 7.82 29.91 -25.01
C GLN A 4 7.20 30.66 -23.84
N ALA A 5 8.05 31.22 -22.97
CA ALA A 5 7.57 32.19 -22.00
C ALA A 5 7.29 33.49 -22.75
N ASP A 6 6.10 34.03 -22.60
CA ASP A 6 5.80 35.39 -23.06
C ASP A 6 6.50 36.44 -22.16
N GLU A 7 6.36 37.72 -22.51
CA GLU A 7 6.94 38.84 -21.75
C GLU A 7 6.44 38.91 -20.29
N ASN A 8 5.33 38.24 -19.97
CA ASN A 8 4.76 38.15 -18.63
C ASN A 8 5.19 36.87 -17.87
N GLY A 9 6.06 36.03 -18.47
CA GLY A 9 6.47 34.76 -17.88
C GLY A 9 5.40 33.67 -17.98
N THR A 10 4.30 33.90 -18.69
CA THR A 10 3.29 32.88 -18.98
C THR A 10 3.85 31.94 -20.04
N LEU A 11 3.96 30.66 -19.71
CA LEU A 11 4.35 29.63 -20.66
C LEU A 11 3.22 29.42 -21.68
N GLN A 12 3.35 30.03 -22.86
CA GLN A 12 2.51 29.69 -24.00
C GLN A 12 2.98 28.38 -24.61
N VAL A 13 2.02 27.48 -24.83
CA VAL A 13 2.29 26.15 -25.37
C VAL A 13 1.81 26.13 -26.83
N SER A 14 2.76 26.14 -27.78
CA SER A 14 2.44 26.11 -29.20
C SER A 14 2.50 24.70 -29.79
N PHE A 15 1.61 24.39 -30.72
CA PHE A 15 1.66 23.16 -31.51
C PHE A 15 2.86 23.22 -32.45
N LYS A 16 3.69 22.15 -32.45
CA LYS A 16 4.87 22.06 -33.35
C LYS A 16 4.51 22.07 -34.84
N SER A 17 3.27 21.71 -35.16
CA SER A 17 2.67 21.80 -36.48
C SER A 17 1.26 22.34 -36.28
N ALA A 18 0.82 23.29 -37.12
CA ALA A 18 -0.54 23.80 -37.05
C ALA A 18 -1.53 22.64 -37.13
N LEU A 19 -2.48 22.59 -36.19
CA LEU A 19 -3.58 21.64 -36.17
C LEU A 19 -4.71 22.24 -37.01
N ASP A 20 -5.19 21.52 -38.02
CA ASP A 20 -6.33 21.99 -38.82
C ASP A 20 -7.65 21.66 -38.10
N LEU A 21 -8.36 22.69 -37.67
CA LEU A 21 -9.70 22.61 -37.11
C LEU A 21 -10.69 23.25 -38.09
N HIS A 22 -11.41 22.40 -38.83
CA HIS A 22 -12.43 22.83 -39.80
C HIS A 22 -11.90 23.80 -40.88
N GLY A 23 -10.70 23.56 -41.40
CA GLY A 23 -10.06 24.39 -42.43
C GLY A 23 -9.28 25.58 -41.86
N GLN A 24 -9.25 25.74 -40.54
CA GLN A 24 -8.49 26.79 -39.86
C GLN A 24 -7.26 26.21 -39.15
N PRO A 25 -6.04 26.62 -39.54
CA PRO A 25 -4.83 26.16 -38.88
C PRO A 25 -4.67 26.86 -37.52
N VAL A 26 -4.71 26.10 -36.43
CA VAL A 26 -4.47 26.59 -35.07
C VAL A 26 -3.08 26.19 -34.57
N ARG A 27 -2.40 27.12 -33.90
CA ARG A 27 -1.02 27.00 -33.43
C ARG A 27 -0.90 26.98 -31.91
N SER A 28 -1.96 27.28 -31.17
CA SER A 28 -2.01 27.22 -29.71
C SER A 28 -3.34 26.66 -29.22
N MET A 29 -3.42 26.31 -27.94
CA MET A 29 -4.70 25.90 -27.34
C MET A 29 -5.70 27.06 -27.32
N GLU A 30 -5.22 28.28 -27.11
CA GLU A 30 -6.03 29.49 -27.09
C GLU A 30 -6.66 29.73 -28.46
N GLU A 31 -5.87 29.64 -29.54
CA GLU A 31 -6.40 29.70 -30.91
C GLU A 31 -7.40 28.56 -31.18
N ALA A 32 -7.10 27.35 -30.70
CA ALA A 32 -8.02 26.22 -30.83
C ALA A 32 -9.37 26.47 -30.15
N LEU A 33 -9.37 27.01 -28.93
CA LEU A 33 -10.58 27.37 -28.20
C LEU A 33 -11.36 28.50 -28.89
N GLU A 34 -10.70 29.50 -29.46
CA GLU A 34 -11.36 30.55 -30.24
C GLU A 34 -12.04 29.99 -31.49
N VAL A 35 -11.37 29.09 -32.23
CA VAL A 35 -11.99 28.41 -33.38
C VAL A 35 -13.19 27.59 -32.93
N MET A 36 -13.07 26.82 -31.83
CA MET A 36 -14.15 26.00 -31.30
C MET A 36 -15.40 26.80 -30.90
N LYS A 37 -15.24 28.03 -30.40
CA LYS A 37 -16.37 28.92 -30.09
C LYS A 37 -17.17 29.35 -31.33
N THR A 38 -16.59 29.23 -32.52
CA THR A 38 -17.27 29.55 -33.79
C THR A 38 -17.94 28.34 -34.45
N LEU A 39 -17.70 27.13 -33.95
CA LEU A 39 -18.28 25.89 -34.49
C LEU A 39 -19.74 25.73 -34.07
N ALA A 40 -20.50 24.96 -34.85
CA ALA A 40 -21.83 24.52 -34.42
C ALA A 40 -21.70 23.58 -33.19
N PRO A 41 -22.64 23.58 -32.24
CA PRO A 41 -22.54 22.80 -30.99
C PRO A 41 -22.17 21.31 -31.20
N GLU A 42 -22.73 20.68 -32.23
CA GLU A 42 -22.49 19.29 -32.63
C GLU A 42 -21.07 19.03 -33.14
N GLU A 43 -20.33 20.06 -33.57
CA GLU A 43 -18.96 19.97 -34.07
C GLU A 43 -17.90 20.23 -32.98
N VAL A 44 -18.30 20.84 -31.86
CA VAL A 44 -17.40 21.24 -30.79
C VAL A 44 -16.72 20.03 -30.12
N TYR A 45 -17.49 18.98 -29.79
CA TYR A 45 -16.93 17.80 -29.12
C TYR A 45 -15.99 16.98 -30.01
N PRO A 46 -16.31 16.69 -31.28
CA PRO A 46 -15.36 16.08 -32.21
C PRO A 46 -14.06 16.88 -32.38
N ALA A 47 -14.14 18.22 -32.42
CA ALA A 47 -12.97 19.08 -32.48
C ALA A 47 -12.13 18.96 -31.20
N ALA A 48 -12.74 18.94 -30.01
CA ALA A 48 -12.05 18.72 -28.75
C ALA A 48 -11.31 17.37 -28.71
N LEU A 49 -11.93 16.29 -29.19
CA LEU A 49 -11.25 14.98 -29.23
C LEU A 49 -10.02 14.99 -30.14
N ARG A 50 -10.05 15.73 -31.27
CA ARG A 50 -8.86 15.90 -32.13
C ARG A 50 -7.75 16.67 -31.44
N ILE A 51 -8.10 17.72 -30.70
CA ILE A 51 -7.14 18.50 -29.93
C ILE A 51 -6.58 17.63 -28.79
N GLN A 52 -7.41 16.87 -28.10
CA GLN A 52 -7.02 15.94 -27.04
C GLN A 52 -6.03 14.91 -27.56
N ASP A 53 -6.33 14.24 -28.68
CA ASP A 53 -5.45 13.28 -29.34
C ASP A 53 -4.09 13.90 -29.72
N HIS A 54 -4.10 15.15 -30.20
CA HIS A 54 -2.89 15.87 -30.55
C HIS A 54 -2.06 16.25 -29.30
N ALA A 55 -2.71 16.77 -28.28
CA ALA A 55 -2.09 17.20 -27.02
C ALA A 55 -1.61 16.01 -26.17
N HIS A 56 -2.22 14.82 -26.32
CA HIS A 56 -1.81 13.62 -25.59
C HIS A 56 -0.36 13.20 -25.88
N LEU A 57 0.18 13.59 -27.03
CA LEU A 57 1.58 13.38 -27.41
C LEU A 57 2.57 14.15 -26.52
N PHE A 58 2.10 15.17 -25.81
CA PHE A 58 2.91 16.09 -25.00
C PHE A 58 2.28 16.25 -23.61
N LEU A 59 1.73 15.16 -23.06
CA LEU A 59 0.91 15.17 -21.85
C LEU A 59 1.50 16.07 -20.75
N SER A 60 2.79 15.95 -20.43
CA SER A 60 3.46 16.71 -19.34
C SER A 60 3.48 18.22 -19.53
N GLU A 61 3.39 18.71 -20.77
CA GLU A 61 3.43 20.12 -21.13
C GLU A 61 2.01 20.67 -21.36
N ALA A 62 1.09 19.81 -21.82
CA ALA A 62 -0.25 20.20 -22.26
C ALA A 62 -1.35 20.02 -21.21
N VAL A 63 -1.05 19.53 -20.00
CA VAL A 63 -2.08 19.23 -18.99
C VAL A 63 -2.99 20.42 -18.68
N LYS A 64 -2.44 21.62 -18.49
CA LYS A 64 -3.25 22.83 -18.21
C LYS A 64 -4.18 23.14 -19.37
N SER A 65 -3.65 23.11 -20.59
CA SER A 65 -4.40 23.31 -21.83
C SER A 65 -5.50 22.25 -22.03
N LEU A 66 -5.21 20.99 -21.69
CA LEU A 66 -6.17 19.89 -21.73
C LEU A 66 -7.26 20.03 -20.66
N GLN A 67 -6.95 20.56 -19.48
CA GLN A 67 -7.96 20.87 -18.46
C GLN A 67 -8.87 22.00 -18.92
N MET A 68 -8.32 23.07 -19.52
CA MET A 68 -9.13 24.15 -20.08
C MET A 68 -10.10 23.64 -21.16
N LEU A 69 -9.61 22.76 -22.03
CA LEU A 69 -10.44 22.11 -23.05
C LEU A 69 -11.52 21.22 -22.43
N HIS A 70 -11.17 20.41 -21.43
CA HIS A 70 -12.14 19.59 -20.69
C HIS A 70 -13.23 20.46 -20.05
N ASP A 71 -12.85 21.51 -19.33
CA ASP A 71 -13.79 22.41 -18.64
C ASP A 71 -14.69 23.15 -19.63
N PHE A 72 -14.16 23.53 -20.79
CA PHE A 72 -14.94 24.14 -21.87
C PHE A 72 -16.02 23.19 -22.39
N ILE A 73 -15.66 21.91 -22.61
CA ILE A 73 -16.59 20.87 -23.05
C ILE A 73 -17.63 20.54 -21.98
N GLU A 74 -17.21 20.37 -20.73
CA GLU A 74 -18.09 20.00 -19.63
C GLU A 74 -19.11 21.10 -19.33
N LYS A 75 -18.66 22.35 -19.21
CA LYS A 75 -19.54 23.51 -18.89
C LYS A 75 -20.47 23.89 -20.03
N GLY A 76 -20.01 23.72 -21.28
CA GLY A 76 -20.84 23.97 -22.46
C GLY A 76 -21.80 22.82 -22.78
N GLU A 77 -21.73 21.71 -22.02
CA GLU A 77 -22.51 20.50 -22.26
C GLU A 77 -22.36 19.92 -23.69
N PHE A 78 -21.29 20.27 -24.40
CA PHE A 78 -21.05 19.89 -25.80
C PHE A 78 -20.90 18.36 -25.99
N TRP A 79 -20.71 17.61 -24.90
CA TRP A 79 -20.61 16.16 -24.88
C TRP A 79 -21.97 15.44 -24.99
N ARG A 80 -23.10 16.10 -24.69
CA ARG A 80 -24.41 15.43 -24.53
C ARG A 80 -24.94 14.71 -25.77
N GLU A 81 -24.58 15.18 -26.95
CA GLU A 81 -25.01 14.54 -28.21
C GLU A 81 -24.11 13.36 -28.61
N HIS A 82 -23.00 13.15 -27.89
CA HIS A 82 -21.95 12.21 -28.25
C HIS A 82 -21.74 11.09 -27.22
N GLU A 83 -22.11 11.33 -25.97
CA GLU A 83 -21.93 10.40 -24.85
C GLU A 83 -23.29 10.15 -24.17
N GLU A 84 -23.53 8.91 -23.72
CA GLU A 84 -24.83 8.50 -23.17
C GLU A 84 -25.20 9.24 -21.88
N ASN A 85 -24.19 9.60 -21.09
CA ASN A 85 -24.32 10.26 -19.79
C ASN A 85 -22.99 10.92 -19.39
N VAL A 86 -23.00 11.65 -18.27
CA VAL A 86 -21.82 12.38 -17.77
C VAL A 86 -20.71 11.42 -17.34
N GLU A 87 -21.05 10.22 -16.86
CA GLU A 87 -20.08 9.19 -16.47
C GLU A 87 -19.31 8.68 -17.69
N ALA A 88 -19.97 8.42 -18.82
CA ALA A 88 -19.35 8.03 -20.07
C ALA A 88 -18.38 9.10 -20.60
N PHE A 89 -18.78 10.38 -20.53
CA PHE A 89 -17.90 11.52 -20.81
C PHE A 89 -16.68 11.56 -19.87
N HIS A 90 -16.90 11.40 -18.56
CA HIS A 90 -15.82 11.34 -17.58
C HIS A 90 -14.84 10.19 -17.81
N ASP A 91 -15.35 9.05 -18.29
CA ASP A 91 -14.55 7.89 -18.66
C ASP A 91 -13.76 8.11 -19.95
N SER A 92 -14.35 8.73 -20.98
CA SER A 92 -13.66 9.06 -22.23
C SER A 92 -12.56 10.12 -22.01
N TRP A 93 -12.69 10.95 -20.99
CA TRP A 93 -11.69 11.95 -20.56
C TRP A 93 -10.81 11.52 -19.40
N LYS A 94 -10.93 10.27 -18.91
CA LYS A 94 -10.21 9.78 -17.73
C LYS A 94 -8.70 10.00 -17.80
N ILE A 95 -8.07 9.73 -18.95
CA ILE A 95 -6.62 9.93 -19.14
C ILE A 95 -6.23 11.40 -18.93
N THR A 96 -7.02 12.33 -19.47
CA THR A 96 -6.80 13.76 -19.27
C THR A 96 -6.96 14.13 -17.80
N ARG A 97 -8.05 13.70 -17.15
CA ARG A 97 -8.30 13.99 -15.73
C ARG A 97 -7.20 13.43 -14.83
N ASP A 98 -6.75 12.20 -15.07
CA ASP A 98 -5.66 11.57 -14.31
C ASP A 98 -4.33 12.31 -14.52
N ALA A 99 -4.05 12.77 -15.75
CA ALA A 99 -2.89 13.61 -16.04
C ALA A 99 -2.94 14.95 -15.28
N VAL A 100 -4.13 15.57 -15.23
CA VAL A 100 -4.36 16.81 -14.49
C VAL A 100 -4.16 16.62 -13.01
N LYS A 101 -4.77 15.58 -12.42
CA LYS A 101 -4.56 15.24 -11.01
C LYS A 101 -3.09 14.99 -10.71
N SER A 102 -2.38 14.27 -11.59
CA SER A 102 -0.95 14.00 -11.42
C SER A 102 -0.11 15.28 -11.47
N GLN A 103 -0.34 16.18 -12.43
CA GLN A 103 0.39 17.44 -12.50
C GLN A 103 0.06 18.37 -11.35
N GLN A 104 -1.21 18.48 -10.94
CA GLN A 104 -1.60 19.25 -9.77
C GLN A 104 -0.92 18.72 -8.50
N SER A 105 -0.80 17.39 -8.36
CA SER A 105 -0.06 16.76 -7.26
C SER A 105 1.42 17.13 -7.29
N VAL A 106 2.05 17.12 -8.48
CA VAL A 106 3.46 17.53 -8.65
C VAL A 106 3.66 19.03 -8.37
N THR A 107 2.79 19.90 -8.88
CA THR A 107 2.85 21.35 -8.61
C THR A 107 2.72 21.62 -7.13
N ARG A 108 1.71 21.04 -6.47
CA ARG A 108 1.50 21.21 -5.03
C ARG A 108 2.66 20.63 -4.20
N PHE A 109 3.21 19.46 -4.57
CA PHE A 109 4.42 18.93 -3.95
C PHE A 109 5.58 19.93 -4.05
N ASN A 110 5.79 20.52 -5.22
CA ASN A 110 6.85 21.49 -5.45
C ASN A 110 6.65 22.78 -4.65
N ASP A 111 5.41 23.27 -4.54
CA ASP A 111 5.07 24.47 -3.78
C ASP A 111 5.26 24.23 -2.28
N ASN A 112 4.78 23.09 -1.75
CA ASN A 112 4.96 22.70 -0.35
C ASN A 112 6.45 22.51 -0.02
N LEU A 113 7.21 21.89 -0.93
CA LEU A 113 8.64 21.71 -0.75
C LEU A 113 9.38 23.05 -0.68
N LEU A 114 9.04 23.98 -1.57
CA LEU A 114 9.62 25.33 -1.54
C LEU A 114 9.22 26.06 -0.26
N LEU A 115 7.95 25.99 0.15
CA LEU A 115 7.49 26.58 1.40
C LEU A 115 8.26 26.04 2.60
N ARG A 116 8.43 24.72 2.71
CA ARG A 116 9.26 24.07 3.74
C ARG A 116 10.70 24.58 3.71
N ALA A 117 11.31 24.65 2.53
CA ALA A 117 12.65 25.20 2.38
C ALA A 117 12.73 26.67 2.85
N LYS A 118 11.75 27.51 2.51
CA LYS A 118 11.71 28.91 2.96
C LYS A 118 11.57 29.01 4.48
N THR A 119 10.75 28.15 5.10
CA THR A 119 10.58 28.13 6.56
C THR A 119 11.87 27.69 7.25
N GLN A 120 12.55 26.67 6.74
CA GLN A 120 13.70 26.06 7.40
C GLN A 120 15.03 26.77 7.12
N TRP A 121 15.23 27.25 5.89
CA TRP A 121 16.48 27.88 5.44
C TRP A 121 16.35 29.39 5.22
N GLY A 122 15.13 29.94 5.32
CA GLY A 122 14.88 31.32 4.93
C GLY A 122 14.64 31.47 3.42
N GLU A 123 13.89 32.51 3.07
CA GLU A 123 13.39 32.68 1.71
C GLU A 123 14.49 32.86 0.66
N SER A 124 15.51 33.68 0.97
CA SER A 124 16.62 33.95 0.06
C SER A 124 17.39 32.66 -0.30
N GLN A 125 17.79 31.89 0.71
CA GLN A 125 18.55 30.65 0.54
C GLN A 125 17.76 29.58 -0.20
N ALA A 126 16.48 29.40 0.15
CA ALA A 126 15.59 28.46 -0.53
C ALA A 126 15.44 28.82 -2.02
N ASN A 127 15.15 30.08 -2.34
CA ASN A 127 14.99 30.52 -3.73
C ASN A 127 16.29 30.29 -4.53
N THR A 128 17.44 30.63 -3.95
CA THR A 128 18.77 30.42 -4.55
C THR A 128 19.01 28.96 -4.94
N LEU A 129 18.84 28.02 -4.00
CA LEU A 129 19.01 26.60 -4.32
C LEU A 129 18.03 26.16 -5.42
N PHE A 130 16.77 26.58 -5.36
CA PHE A 130 15.77 26.17 -6.35
C PHE A 130 16.03 26.72 -7.76
N LEU A 131 16.85 27.75 -7.93
CA LEU A 131 17.34 28.16 -9.25
C LEU A 131 18.15 27.04 -9.93
N HIS A 132 18.89 26.26 -9.15
CA HIS A 132 19.71 25.14 -9.61
C HIS A 132 18.94 23.81 -9.75
N ILE A 133 17.76 23.71 -9.13
CA ILE A 133 16.95 22.49 -9.06
C ILE A 133 15.79 22.53 -10.07
N LYS A 134 16.05 22.08 -11.32
CA LYS A 134 15.07 22.20 -12.43
C LYS A 134 14.06 21.07 -12.57
N GLY A 135 14.30 19.88 -11.98
CA GLY A 135 13.46 18.70 -12.19
C GLY A 135 12.79 18.16 -10.92
N ASP A 136 11.58 17.60 -11.06
CA ASP A 136 10.83 17.03 -9.92
C ASP A 136 11.61 15.93 -9.18
N THR A 137 12.39 15.14 -9.91
CA THR A 137 13.24 14.11 -9.29
C THR A 137 14.32 14.71 -8.42
N MET A 138 14.86 15.88 -8.79
CA MET A 138 15.85 16.60 -7.98
C MET A 138 15.17 17.23 -6.76
N LYS A 139 13.98 17.82 -6.93
CA LYS A 139 13.16 18.33 -5.82
C LYS A 139 12.84 17.25 -4.78
N ARG A 140 12.50 16.03 -5.21
CA ARG A 140 12.34 14.88 -4.30
C ARG A 140 13.59 14.53 -3.50
N LYS A 141 14.80 14.82 -4.01
CA LYS A 141 16.05 14.64 -3.25
C LYS A 141 16.23 15.76 -2.22
N ILE A 142 15.93 17.02 -2.58
CA ILE A 142 15.91 18.14 -1.64
C ILE A 142 14.96 17.90 -0.47
N SER A 143 13.80 17.28 -0.72
CA SER A 143 12.87 16.87 0.33
C SER A 143 13.48 15.99 1.41
N LYS A 144 14.53 15.22 1.09
CA LYS A 144 15.25 14.40 2.08
C LYS A 144 16.09 15.26 3.00
N PHE A 145 16.86 16.20 2.46
CA PHE A 145 17.65 17.17 3.24
C PHE A 145 16.77 17.93 4.24
N LEU A 146 15.63 18.44 3.79
CA LEU A 146 14.65 19.13 4.64
C LEU A 146 14.05 18.24 5.73
N THR A 147 13.97 16.93 5.50
CA THR A 147 13.40 15.99 6.49
C THR A 147 14.44 15.58 7.54
N SER A 148 15.72 15.63 7.20
CA SER A 148 16.85 15.30 8.08
C SER A 148 17.36 16.50 8.89
N ASP A 149 16.63 17.62 8.89
CA ASP A 149 17.00 18.88 9.54
C ASP A 149 18.42 19.42 9.22
N ILE A 150 18.89 19.18 7.99
CA ILE A 150 20.23 19.62 7.56
C ILE A 150 20.19 21.12 7.23
N SER A 151 21.16 21.88 7.73
CA SER A 151 21.26 23.32 7.45
C SER A 151 21.51 23.61 5.97
N TYR A 152 21.14 24.81 5.53
CA TYR A 152 21.38 25.24 4.14
C TYR A 152 22.87 25.20 3.76
N GLU A 153 23.74 25.71 4.63
CA GLU A 153 25.18 25.78 4.39
C GLU A 153 25.79 24.38 4.20
N HIS A 154 25.38 23.43 5.04
CA HIS A 154 25.80 22.03 4.92
C HIS A 154 25.26 21.39 3.64
N THR A 155 23.99 21.63 3.30
CA THR A 155 23.37 21.15 2.05
C THR A 155 24.09 21.71 0.83
N ARG A 156 24.42 23.01 0.81
CA ARG A 156 25.15 23.65 -0.28
C ARG A 156 26.56 23.08 -0.43
N ALA A 157 27.31 22.97 0.67
CA ALA A 157 28.68 22.44 0.66
C ALA A 157 28.74 20.99 0.16
N SER A 158 27.84 20.12 0.63
CA SER A 158 27.75 18.73 0.18
C SER A 158 27.36 18.59 -1.29
N ILE A 159 26.45 19.42 -1.79
CA ILE A 159 26.10 19.45 -3.22
C ILE A 159 27.32 19.87 -4.06
N ASN A 160 28.05 20.90 -3.63
CA ASN A 160 29.25 21.37 -4.31
C ASN A 160 30.33 20.28 -4.37
N ASN A 161 30.60 19.60 -3.25
CA ASN A 161 31.57 18.50 -3.20
C ASN A 161 31.18 17.33 -4.10
N ALA A 162 29.91 16.93 -4.08
CA ALA A 162 29.41 15.87 -4.96
C ALA A 162 29.52 16.25 -6.45
N TYR A 163 29.23 17.51 -6.79
CA TYR A 163 29.38 18.03 -8.16
C TYR A 163 30.84 18.00 -8.62
N VAL A 164 31.76 18.48 -7.77
CA VAL A 164 33.22 18.46 -8.07
C VAL A 164 33.73 17.03 -8.19
N ALA A 165 33.35 16.12 -7.29
CA ALA A 165 33.74 14.71 -7.37
C ALA A 165 33.29 14.06 -8.69
N ARG A 166 32.09 14.36 -9.18
CA ARG A 166 31.62 13.89 -10.49
C ARG A 166 32.46 14.46 -11.64
N ARG A 167 32.80 15.75 -11.58
CA ARG A 167 33.62 16.44 -12.60
C ARG A 167 35.07 15.94 -12.64
N SER A 168 35.63 15.57 -11.48
CA SER A 168 36.95 14.95 -11.37
C SER A 168 36.98 13.52 -11.92
N THR A 169 35.86 12.80 -11.88
CA THR A 169 35.82 11.37 -12.23
C THR A 169 35.53 11.13 -13.71
N ARG A 170 36.57 10.82 -14.50
CA ARG A 170 36.45 10.42 -15.92
C ARG A 170 36.26 8.91 -16.09
N LYS A 171 35.15 8.35 -15.60
CA LYS A 171 34.76 6.95 -15.87
C LYS A 171 33.73 6.86 -17.00
N ARG A 172 33.80 5.80 -17.82
CA ARG A 172 32.86 5.55 -18.91
C ARG A 172 31.43 5.46 -18.36
N GLY A 173 30.53 6.29 -18.89
CA GLY A 173 29.11 6.32 -18.49
C GLY A 173 28.74 7.42 -17.49
N ILE A 174 29.73 8.10 -16.89
CA ILE A 174 29.47 9.28 -16.05
C ILE A 174 29.23 10.49 -16.95
N ARG A 175 28.10 11.18 -16.76
CA ARG A 175 27.77 12.39 -17.51
C ARG A 175 28.58 13.56 -16.97
N GLN A 176 29.20 14.31 -17.88
CA GLN A 176 30.03 15.48 -17.59
C GLN A 176 29.28 16.79 -17.86
N GLU A 177 27.96 16.82 -17.61
CA GLU A 177 27.17 18.05 -17.73
C GLU A 177 27.64 19.08 -16.70
N SER A 178 27.69 20.35 -17.11
CA SER A 178 28.21 21.51 -16.38
C SER A 178 27.23 22.13 -15.38
N ARG A 179 26.18 21.39 -15.02
CA ARG A 179 25.12 21.77 -14.07
C ARG A 179 24.97 20.69 -13.01
N ILE A 180 24.39 21.04 -11.88
CA ILE A 180 24.00 20.09 -10.83
C ILE A 180 23.02 19.07 -11.40
N MET A 181 23.26 17.80 -11.12
CA MET A 181 22.44 16.67 -11.57
C MET A 181 21.80 15.94 -10.39
N GLN A 182 20.80 15.09 -10.68
CA GLN A 182 20.17 14.22 -9.68
C GLN A 182 21.18 13.32 -8.92
N ALA A 183 22.23 12.87 -9.61
CA ALA A 183 23.29 12.05 -9.01
C ALA A 183 24.06 12.84 -7.94
N ASP A 184 24.36 14.12 -8.20
CA ASP A 184 25.07 14.99 -7.27
C ASP A 184 24.28 15.15 -5.97
N LEU A 185 22.97 15.40 -6.05
CA LEU A 185 22.09 15.49 -4.87
C LEU A 185 21.98 14.18 -4.09
N THR A 186 22.06 13.04 -4.78
CA THR A 186 22.01 11.73 -4.12
C THR A 186 23.30 11.47 -3.36
N ASN A 187 24.45 11.73 -3.99
CA ASN A 187 25.75 11.55 -3.35
C ASN A 187 25.94 12.55 -2.22
N ALA A 188 25.54 13.81 -2.40
CA ALA A 188 25.59 14.83 -1.35
C ALA A 188 24.82 14.43 -0.08
N PHE A 189 23.63 13.83 -0.25
CA PHE A 189 22.82 13.37 0.89
C PHE A 189 23.45 12.17 1.61
N LEU A 190 24.11 11.27 0.85
CA LEU A 190 24.73 10.06 1.38
C LEU A 190 26.08 10.34 2.05
N SER A 191 26.94 11.14 1.42
CA SER A 191 28.28 11.41 1.94
C SER A 191 28.29 12.49 3.01
N GLN A 192 27.37 13.46 2.92
CA GLN A 192 27.35 14.66 3.78
C GLN A 192 28.71 15.37 3.85
N ASP A 193 29.52 15.23 2.80
CA ASP A 193 30.88 15.74 2.76
C ASP A 193 30.86 17.27 2.62
N THR A 194 31.25 17.99 3.67
CA THR A 194 31.36 19.45 3.67
C THR A 194 32.79 19.95 3.69
N THR A 195 33.75 19.13 3.28
CA THR A 195 35.16 19.51 3.20
C THR A 195 35.32 20.77 2.33
N PRO A 196 36.07 21.80 2.76
CA PRO A 196 36.31 22.98 1.94
C PRO A 196 36.92 22.62 0.58
N LEU A 197 36.37 23.16 -0.49
CA LEU A 197 36.84 22.90 -1.84
C LEU A 197 38.21 23.54 -2.10
N ASP A 198 39.15 22.73 -2.60
CA ASP A 198 40.48 23.20 -3.01
C ASP A 198 40.39 24.03 -4.30
N HIS A 199 40.82 25.29 -4.22
CA HIS A 199 40.83 26.22 -5.35
C HIS A 199 41.66 25.70 -6.53
N SER A 200 42.72 24.93 -6.29
CA SER A 200 43.53 24.33 -7.34
C SER A 200 42.76 23.25 -8.12
N VAL A 201 41.91 22.47 -7.42
CA VAL A 201 41.03 21.47 -8.01
C VAL A 201 39.95 22.14 -8.85
N LEU A 202 39.34 23.22 -8.34
CA LEU A 202 38.34 23.99 -9.09
C LEU A 202 38.93 24.57 -10.38
N GLN A 203 40.10 25.20 -10.28
CA GLN A 203 40.80 25.76 -11.44
C GLN A 203 41.17 24.69 -12.47
N GLY A 204 41.65 23.51 -12.03
CA GLY A 204 41.98 22.39 -12.90
C GLY A 204 40.78 21.78 -13.64
N LEU A 205 39.56 22.01 -13.14
CA LEU A 205 38.31 21.53 -13.74
C LEU A 205 37.55 22.63 -14.52
N GLU A 206 38.13 23.83 -14.60
CA GLU A 206 37.49 25.03 -15.17
C GLU A 206 36.17 25.38 -14.46
N LEU A 207 36.18 25.27 -13.13
CA LEU A 207 35.06 25.59 -12.25
C LEU A 207 35.40 26.80 -11.35
N GLY A 208 34.37 27.54 -10.97
CA GLY A 208 34.41 28.62 -9.99
C GLY A 208 33.27 28.47 -8.97
N ILE A 209 33.24 29.35 -7.98
CA ILE A 209 32.11 29.49 -7.04
C ILE A 209 31.36 30.75 -7.44
N ASP A 210 30.06 30.62 -7.72
CA ASP A 210 29.20 31.74 -8.07
C ASP A 210 28.90 32.63 -6.84
N ILE A 211 28.32 33.81 -7.06
CA ILE A 211 27.93 34.75 -6.00
C ILE A 211 26.96 34.15 -4.98
N ASP A 212 26.26 33.09 -5.37
CA ASP A 212 25.29 32.37 -4.56
C ASP A 212 25.90 31.19 -3.77
N GLY A 213 27.20 30.96 -3.97
CA GLY A 213 28.00 29.95 -3.31
C GLY A 213 27.94 28.56 -3.94
N PHE A 214 27.24 28.35 -5.06
CA PHE A 214 27.27 27.09 -5.79
C PHE A 214 28.42 27.03 -6.80
N VAL A 215 28.98 25.84 -7.02
CA VAL A 215 30.03 25.64 -8.02
C VAL A 215 29.43 25.72 -9.42
N CYS A 216 30.01 26.56 -10.28
CA CYS A 216 29.59 26.78 -11.66
C CYS A 216 30.79 26.73 -12.64
N PRO A 217 30.57 26.58 -13.95
CA PRO A 217 31.65 26.65 -14.95
C PRO A 217 32.23 28.06 -15.03
N SER A 218 33.54 28.20 -15.14
CA SER A 218 34.24 29.51 -15.17
C SER A 218 34.03 30.31 -16.47
N THR A 219 33.11 29.89 -17.35
CA THR A 219 32.85 30.54 -18.65
C THR A 219 32.09 31.85 -18.45
N GLY A 220 32.81 32.96 -18.37
CA GLY A 220 32.23 34.31 -18.43
C GLY A 220 32.70 35.30 -17.38
N LEU A 221 33.47 34.86 -16.38
CA LEU A 221 34.14 35.81 -15.47
C LEU A 221 35.31 36.43 -16.21
N VAL A 222 35.08 37.61 -16.78
CA VAL A 222 36.16 38.53 -17.17
C VAL A 222 37.04 38.69 -15.94
N SER A 223 38.30 38.28 -16.05
CA SER A 223 39.31 38.44 -15.01
C SER A 223 39.40 39.93 -14.62
N GLU A 224 38.65 40.37 -13.62
CA GLU A 224 38.97 41.63 -12.96
C GLU A 224 40.35 41.46 -12.31
N ALA A 225 41.28 42.32 -12.73
CA ALA A 225 42.63 42.34 -12.21
C ALA A 225 42.61 42.44 -10.68
N PRO A 226 43.56 41.80 -9.98
CA PRO A 226 43.56 41.71 -8.53
C PRO A 226 43.55 43.11 -7.90
N ILE A 227 42.49 43.42 -7.16
CA ILE A 227 42.44 44.59 -6.29
C ILE A 227 43.56 44.45 -5.27
N THR A 228 44.51 45.36 -5.34
CA THR A 228 45.65 45.47 -4.44
C THR A 228 45.13 45.73 -3.03
N GLN A 229 45.42 44.83 -2.09
CA GLN A 229 45.10 45.03 -0.68
C GLN A 229 45.85 46.28 -0.14
N PRO A 230 45.19 47.15 0.64
CA PRO A 230 45.89 48.21 1.34
C PRO A 230 46.76 47.63 2.48
N PRO A 231 47.89 48.27 2.82
CA PRO A 231 48.87 47.72 3.75
C PRO A 231 48.35 47.71 5.19
N ALA A 232 48.73 46.65 5.92
CA ALA A 232 48.43 46.45 7.33
C ALA A 232 48.94 47.61 8.21
N PRO A 233 48.18 48.05 9.23
CA PRO A 233 48.59 49.15 10.09
C PRO A 233 49.67 48.71 11.09
N GLN A 234 50.74 49.51 11.15
CA GLN A 234 51.85 49.37 12.08
C GLN A 234 51.41 49.74 13.51
N LYS A 235 51.84 48.91 14.48
CA LYS A 235 51.79 49.19 15.92
C LYS A 235 52.69 50.38 16.27
N GLN A 236 52.13 51.47 16.81
CA GLN A 236 52.88 52.44 17.61
C GLN A 236 52.09 52.90 18.85
N GLN A 237 52.64 52.51 20.00
CA GLN A 237 52.87 53.25 21.26
C GLN A 237 51.83 54.28 21.78
N LYS A 238 51.37 54.01 23.02
CA LYS A 238 50.89 55.01 24.02
C LYS A 238 51.98 56.05 24.31
N PRO A 239 51.66 57.33 24.61
CA PRO A 239 51.35 57.70 26.02
C PRO A 239 50.43 58.93 26.25
N ASN A 240 50.07 59.09 27.54
CA ASN A 240 49.75 60.32 28.31
C ASN A 240 48.36 61.00 28.27
N THR A 241 47.58 60.68 29.33
CA THR A 241 47.00 61.55 30.38
C THR A 241 46.67 63.04 30.17
N ASN A 242 45.44 63.39 30.58
CA ASN A 242 44.87 64.64 31.17
C ASN A 242 43.58 65.00 30.42
N GLY A 243 42.41 65.33 30.98
CA GLY A 243 41.94 65.73 32.31
C GLY A 243 40.81 66.77 32.13
N SER A 244 39.84 66.83 33.08
CA SER A 244 38.70 67.79 33.25
C SER A 244 37.36 67.42 32.57
N TYR A 245 36.28 67.11 33.33
CA TYR A 245 35.23 67.99 33.97
C TYR A 245 34.32 68.67 32.93
N GLN A 246 33.00 68.85 33.00
CA GLN A 246 31.89 68.86 34.00
C GLN A 246 30.58 68.88 33.14
N GLU A 247 29.46 68.20 33.42
CA GLU A 247 28.27 68.57 34.25
C GLU A 247 26.95 68.55 33.43
N GLU A 248 25.85 68.48 34.18
CA GLU A 248 24.40 68.62 33.87
C GLU A 248 23.66 67.36 33.38
N GLU A 249 22.93 66.61 34.21
CA GLU A 249 21.79 66.86 35.14
C GLU A 249 20.38 66.75 34.52
N ASP A 250 19.56 66.03 35.29
CA ASP A 250 18.19 65.59 35.10
C ASP A 250 17.13 66.68 35.34
N SER A 251 15.88 66.40 34.95
CA SER A 251 14.68 66.77 35.73
C SER A 251 13.47 65.90 35.33
N HIS A 252 13.01 64.98 36.20
CA HIS A 252 11.86 65.10 37.14
C HIS A 252 10.48 64.70 36.54
N SER A 253 9.53 64.02 37.20
CA SER A 253 9.43 63.38 38.53
C SER A 253 8.10 62.57 38.67
N SER A 254 8.09 61.65 39.64
CA SER A 254 7.07 61.31 40.69
C SER A 254 5.64 60.82 40.30
N SER A 255 5.01 59.87 41.03
CA SER A 255 4.73 59.80 42.48
C SER A 255 4.15 58.40 42.90
N GLN A 256 4.67 57.73 43.96
CA GLN A 256 4.15 57.55 45.36
C GLN A 256 2.81 56.75 45.50
N ALA A 257 2.52 55.85 46.49
CA ALA A 257 2.91 55.77 47.90
C ALA A 257 2.54 54.41 48.61
N LYS A 258 3.30 54.04 49.68
CA LYS A 258 2.93 53.52 51.06
C LYS A 258 2.08 52.21 51.20
N ASN A 259 2.14 51.34 52.22
CA ASN A 259 2.65 51.29 53.63
C ASN A 259 2.59 49.81 54.14
N GLN A 260 3.58 49.30 54.90
CA GLN A 260 3.60 48.95 56.37
C GLN A 260 2.89 47.67 56.92
N ASP A 261 3.70 46.92 57.69
CA ASP A 261 3.48 46.24 59.01
C ASP A 261 2.70 44.91 59.23
N LYS A 262 3.46 43.93 59.78
CA LYS A 262 3.29 43.16 61.07
C LYS A 262 2.36 41.95 61.25
N ASP A 263 3.02 40.87 61.73
CA ASP A 263 2.76 40.00 62.90
C ASP A 263 1.44 39.24 63.16
N ASN A 264 1.64 37.96 63.55
CA ASN A 264 0.89 37.12 64.51
C ASN A 264 -0.58 36.74 64.19
N ASN A 265 -0.92 35.43 64.22
CA ASN A 265 -1.30 34.70 65.46
C ASN A 265 -2.00 33.34 65.17
N LYS A 266 -1.57 32.33 65.95
CA LYS A 266 -2.26 31.18 66.58
C LYS A 266 -3.69 30.71 66.20
N ASN A 267 -3.77 29.37 66.17
CA ASN A 267 -4.73 28.42 66.79
C ASN A 267 -6.27 28.56 66.62
N SER A 268 -6.87 27.48 66.12
CA SER A 268 -7.95 26.67 66.76
C SER A 268 -8.25 25.50 65.79
N ASN A 269 -8.11 24.20 66.09
CA ASN A 269 -8.60 23.31 67.15
C ASN A 269 -10.13 23.08 67.17
N GLY A 270 -10.53 21.81 67.01
CA GLY A 270 -11.90 21.28 67.13
C GLY A 270 -12.19 20.23 66.04
N ASN A 271 -11.81 18.94 66.13
CA ASN A 271 -12.02 17.89 67.14
C ASN A 271 -13.46 17.32 67.14
N GLY A 272 -13.61 16.00 66.93
CA GLY A 272 -14.84 15.29 67.29
C GLY A 272 -15.16 13.97 66.58
N ASN A 273 -14.57 12.86 67.09
CA ASN A 273 -15.12 11.49 67.24
C ASN A 273 -15.58 10.68 66.00
N GLY A 274 -15.35 9.36 65.88
CA GLY A 274 -14.78 8.35 66.77
C GLY A 274 -15.37 6.96 66.46
N ASN A 275 -14.61 5.89 66.77
CA ASN A 275 -14.96 4.46 66.86
C ASN A 275 -15.22 3.66 65.56
N SER A 276 -14.82 2.39 65.39
CA SER A 276 -14.05 1.42 66.19
C SER A 276 -13.94 0.07 65.43
N ASN A 277 -12.98 -0.78 65.83
CA ASN A 277 -12.82 -2.24 65.60
C ASN A 277 -12.16 -2.68 64.27
N SER A 278 -10.94 -3.21 64.28
CA SER A 278 -10.50 -4.58 64.70
C SER A 278 -11.16 -5.67 63.83
N SER A 279 -10.49 -6.65 63.22
CA SER A 279 -9.29 -7.38 63.65
C SER A 279 -8.72 -8.28 62.52
N SER A 280 -7.39 -8.44 62.54
CA SER A 280 -6.62 -9.69 62.35
C SER A 280 -6.74 -10.54 61.07
N ASN A 281 -5.61 -10.67 60.34
CA ASN A 281 -4.70 -11.84 60.25
C ASN A 281 -4.14 -11.99 58.82
N ARG A 282 -2.85 -11.74 58.60
CA ARG A 282 -1.68 -12.67 58.77
C ARG A 282 -1.47 -13.60 57.56
N ASN A 283 -0.46 -13.26 56.75
CA ASN A 283 0.79 -14.01 56.50
C ASN A 283 1.23 -13.72 55.06
N SER A 284 2.32 -13.00 54.76
CA SER A 284 3.73 -13.06 55.19
C SER A 284 4.61 -13.77 54.16
N ASN A 285 5.68 -13.06 53.79
CA ASN A 285 6.93 -13.49 53.17
C ASN A 285 6.88 -13.61 51.63
N GLY A 286 7.82 -13.02 50.89
CA GLY A 286 9.04 -12.33 51.28
C GLY A 286 9.90 -12.06 50.04
N ASP A 287 10.86 -11.17 50.24
CA ASP A 287 12.08 -10.98 49.46
C ASP A 287 12.04 -10.00 48.28
N SER A 288 12.19 -8.73 48.69
CA SER A 288 13.23 -7.78 48.26
C SER A 288 14.25 -8.24 47.22
N GLU A 289 14.50 -7.40 46.21
CA GLU A 289 15.75 -6.65 46.10
C GLU A 289 15.65 -5.48 45.11
N ASP A 290 16.33 -4.40 45.49
CA ASP A 290 16.57 -3.17 44.76
C ASP A 290 17.31 -3.42 43.43
N ASN A 291 17.09 -2.60 42.39
CA ASN A 291 18.03 -1.54 42.01
C ASN A 291 17.68 -0.83 40.68
N SER A 292 17.70 0.51 40.77
CA SER A 292 18.32 1.49 39.87
C SER A 292 18.17 1.42 38.33
N ASN A 293 17.63 2.52 37.80
CA ASN A 293 18.18 3.38 36.74
C ASN A 293 18.67 2.80 35.40
N ASN A 294 18.12 3.42 34.35
CA ASN A 294 18.79 4.19 33.30
C ASN A 294 18.60 3.75 31.84
N ASN A 295 18.30 4.79 31.07
CA ASN A 295 18.67 5.09 29.69
C ASN A 295 17.88 4.45 28.54
N ASN A 296 17.08 5.33 27.95
CA ASN A 296 16.81 5.39 26.52
C ASN A 296 18.14 5.36 25.76
N ASP A 297 18.22 4.56 24.70
CA ASP A 297 19.01 4.90 23.53
C ASP A 297 18.29 4.33 22.29
N ASP A 298 18.00 5.26 21.38
CA ASP A 298 17.52 5.06 20.02
C ASP A 298 18.68 4.53 19.17
N ASP A 299 18.45 3.50 18.35
CA ASP A 299 19.31 3.26 17.19
C ASP A 299 18.52 2.69 16.01
N SER A 300 18.54 3.46 14.92
CA SER A 300 17.99 3.11 13.62
C SER A 300 19.10 3.23 12.59
N ASN A 301 19.63 2.09 12.13
CA ASN A 301 20.56 2.06 11.00
C ASN A 301 20.03 1.14 9.89
N SER A 302 20.04 1.68 8.67
CA SER A 302 19.72 0.98 7.43
C SER A 302 20.86 1.20 6.47
N GLU A 303 21.71 0.20 6.25
CA GLU A 303 22.70 0.23 5.19
C GLU A 303 22.48 -0.90 4.19
N SER A 304 22.64 -0.52 2.92
CA SER A 304 22.52 -1.35 1.74
C SER A 304 23.91 -1.55 1.17
N SER A 305 24.49 -2.75 1.31
CA SER A 305 25.74 -3.11 0.65
C SER A 305 25.45 -3.97 -0.58
N SER A 306 25.91 -3.47 -1.72
CA SER A 306 26.07 -4.22 -2.95
C SER A 306 27.55 -4.13 -3.27
N ASP A 307 28.28 -5.23 -3.12
CA ASP A 307 29.64 -5.29 -3.64
C ASP A 307 29.93 -6.58 -4.42
N SER A 308 30.64 -6.31 -5.50
CA SER A 308 31.12 -7.22 -6.53
C SER A 308 32.64 -7.17 -6.46
N ASN A 309 33.32 -8.32 -6.50
CA ASN A 309 34.66 -8.59 -7.09
C ASN A 309 34.95 -10.09 -6.81
N GLY A 310 35.42 -10.92 -7.75
CA GLY A 310 36.80 -10.94 -8.29
C GLY A 310 37.70 -11.59 -7.24
N ASP A 311 38.34 -12.76 -7.36
CA ASP A 311 39.04 -13.41 -8.48
C ASP A 311 39.25 -14.90 -8.14
N SER A 312 39.55 -15.77 -9.13
CA SER A 312 40.80 -16.55 -9.18
C SER A 312 40.79 -17.71 -10.20
N ASN A 313 41.99 -17.98 -10.71
CA ASN A 313 42.37 -18.85 -11.81
C ASN A 313 42.52 -20.33 -11.44
N GLY A 314 42.29 -21.21 -12.44
CA GLY A 314 42.92 -22.53 -12.62
C GLY A 314 42.39 -23.65 -11.71
N SER A 315 42.10 -24.88 -12.15
CA SER A 315 42.65 -25.68 -13.25
C SER A 315 41.78 -26.94 -13.46
N GLY A 316 41.89 -27.58 -14.63
CA GLY A 316 41.71 -29.03 -14.78
C GLY A 316 40.41 -29.56 -15.39
N ASP A 317 40.57 -30.09 -16.61
CA ASP A 317 39.90 -31.26 -17.19
C ASP A 317 38.54 -31.19 -17.90
N ASP A 318 38.64 -31.56 -19.20
CA ASP A 318 37.72 -32.26 -20.09
C ASP A 318 36.22 -31.90 -20.10
N PHE A 319 35.72 -31.41 -21.24
CA PHE A 319 34.63 -32.02 -22.01
C PHE A 319 34.21 -31.13 -23.21
N GLN A 320 34.42 -31.66 -24.42
CA GLN A 320 33.66 -31.52 -25.68
C GLN A 320 33.27 -30.14 -26.29
N PRO A 321 33.22 -30.03 -27.65
CA PRO A 321 33.10 -28.76 -28.35
C PRO A 321 31.67 -28.20 -28.31
N ARG A 322 31.49 -27.01 -27.73
CA ARG A 322 30.28 -26.20 -27.86
C ARG A 322 30.20 -25.50 -29.23
N PRO A 323 28.99 -25.35 -29.81
CA PRO A 323 28.79 -24.79 -31.15
C PRO A 323 29.11 -23.30 -31.21
N GLN A 324 29.65 -22.90 -32.35
CA GLN A 324 30.14 -21.57 -32.68
C GLN A 324 29.12 -20.46 -32.34
N LYS A 325 29.59 -19.45 -31.58
CA LYS A 325 28.90 -18.19 -31.35
C LYS A 325 28.60 -17.52 -32.70
N ARG A 326 27.32 -17.45 -33.04
CA ARG A 326 26.79 -16.70 -34.19
C ARG A 326 27.24 -15.24 -34.09
N ALA A 327 27.95 -14.77 -35.12
CA ALA A 327 28.38 -13.38 -35.25
C ALA A 327 27.18 -12.43 -35.11
N LYS A 328 27.33 -11.40 -34.27
CA LYS A 328 26.37 -10.30 -34.16
C LYS A 328 26.42 -9.52 -35.49
N HIS A 329 25.42 -9.72 -36.33
CA HIS A 329 25.16 -8.82 -37.46
C HIS A 329 24.90 -7.42 -36.91
N THR A 330 25.78 -6.49 -37.28
CA THR A 330 25.56 -5.05 -37.20
C THR A 330 24.23 -4.70 -37.86
N ALA A 331 23.33 -4.07 -37.10
CA ALA A 331 22.00 -3.69 -37.57
C ALA A 331 22.13 -2.61 -38.66
N LEU A 332 21.80 -2.99 -39.90
CA LEU A 332 21.53 -2.01 -40.96
C LEU A 332 20.33 -1.14 -40.55
N PRO A 333 20.28 0.15 -40.96
CA PRO A 333 19.15 1.03 -40.72
C PRO A 333 17.88 0.37 -41.26
N MET A 334 16.84 0.26 -40.41
CA MET A 334 15.60 -0.42 -40.80
C MET A 334 14.97 0.28 -42.00
N SER A 335 14.87 -0.46 -43.10
CA SER A 335 14.24 -0.05 -44.35
C SER A 335 12.76 0.32 -44.19
N ILE A 336 12.35 1.29 -45.01
CA ILE A 336 11.00 1.79 -45.21
C ILE A 336 10.13 0.63 -45.73
N CYS A 337 9.49 -0.12 -44.83
CA CYS A 337 8.74 -1.34 -45.17
C CYS A 337 7.42 -1.10 -45.96
N GLY A 338 7.25 0.07 -46.57
CA GLY A 338 6.08 0.46 -47.37
C GLY A 338 4.73 0.41 -46.64
N CYS A 339 4.73 0.14 -45.33
CA CYS A 339 3.51 0.07 -44.54
C CYS A 339 2.95 1.47 -44.34
N PRO A 340 1.61 1.65 -44.40
CA PRO A 340 0.99 2.94 -44.09
C PRO A 340 1.32 3.40 -42.66
N LEU A 341 1.49 2.44 -41.74
CA LEU A 341 1.86 2.71 -40.36
C LEU A 341 3.37 2.72 -40.16
N THR A 342 3.94 3.90 -39.98
CA THR A 342 5.33 4.04 -39.50
C THR A 342 5.44 3.58 -38.05
N LYS A 343 6.62 3.12 -37.61
CA LYS A 343 6.89 2.82 -36.19
C LYS A 343 6.56 4.01 -35.29
N ALA A 344 6.84 5.23 -35.75
CA ALA A 344 6.47 6.46 -35.07
C ALA A 344 4.94 6.66 -34.99
N ALA A 345 4.17 6.30 -36.02
CA ALA A 345 2.70 6.34 -35.96
C ALA A 345 2.14 5.32 -34.95
N LEU A 346 2.70 4.10 -34.92
CA LEU A 346 2.34 3.07 -33.94
C LEU A 346 2.69 3.46 -32.50
N GLN A 347 3.85 4.09 -32.28
CA GLN A 347 4.25 4.61 -30.97
C GLN A 347 3.48 5.86 -30.55
N ARG A 348 3.01 6.67 -31.51
CA ARG A 348 2.10 7.80 -31.28
C ARG A 348 0.71 7.33 -30.83
N LEU A 349 0.20 6.24 -31.41
CA LEU A 349 -1.12 5.72 -31.10
C LEU A 349 -1.20 5.00 -29.75
N ILE A 350 -0.12 4.35 -29.33
CA ILE A 350 -0.08 3.63 -28.06
C ILE A 350 1.30 3.87 -27.43
N PRO A 351 1.44 4.87 -26.53
CA PRO A 351 2.72 5.22 -25.91
C PRO A 351 3.27 4.02 -25.14
N ALA A 352 4.42 3.53 -25.56
CA ALA A 352 5.12 2.44 -24.88
C ALA A 352 5.80 2.94 -23.58
N LYS A 353 5.04 3.50 -22.62
CA LYS A 353 5.56 3.65 -21.26
C LYS A 353 5.67 2.24 -20.69
N LYS A 354 6.86 1.87 -20.21
CA LYS A 354 7.21 0.48 -19.81
C LYS A 354 6.28 -0.15 -18.76
N ASN A 355 5.42 0.61 -18.08
CA ASN A 355 4.65 0.16 -16.92
C ASN A 355 3.15 0.53 -16.95
N VAL A 356 2.60 1.06 -18.05
CA VAL A 356 1.15 1.38 -18.12
C VAL A 356 0.53 0.63 -19.28
N LEU A 357 -0.39 -0.28 -18.98
CA LEU A 357 -1.16 -0.98 -20.00
C LEU A 357 -2.11 0.01 -20.68
N PRO A 358 -2.23 0.00 -22.02
CA PRO A 358 -3.18 0.86 -22.71
C PRO A 358 -4.61 0.54 -22.26
N THR A 359 -5.43 1.57 -22.04
CA THR A 359 -6.86 1.39 -21.78
C THR A 359 -7.53 0.78 -23.02
N ASP A 360 -8.66 0.09 -22.84
CA ASP A 360 -9.38 -0.49 -23.98
C ASP A 360 -9.88 0.60 -24.96
N THR A 361 -10.13 1.82 -24.49
CA THR A 361 -10.41 3.01 -25.33
C THR A 361 -9.25 3.32 -26.29
N LEU A 362 -8.01 3.38 -25.79
CA LEU A 362 -6.82 3.61 -26.63
C LEU A 362 -6.60 2.48 -27.62
N LYS A 363 -6.89 1.23 -27.23
CA LYS A 363 -6.82 0.07 -28.13
C LYS A 363 -7.85 0.18 -29.26
N LYS A 364 -9.10 0.58 -28.94
CA LYS A 364 -10.17 0.82 -29.93
C LYS A 364 -9.80 1.96 -30.89
N GLN A 365 -9.29 3.09 -30.38
CA GLN A 365 -8.84 4.23 -31.20
C GLN A 365 -7.69 3.86 -32.14
N ALA A 366 -6.68 3.13 -31.64
CA ALA A 366 -5.57 2.65 -32.46
C ALA A 366 -6.07 1.76 -33.61
N LEU A 367 -6.98 0.82 -33.33
CA LEU A 367 -7.60 0.00 -34.37
C LEU A 367 -8.44 0.82 -35.35
N ARG A 368 -9.18 1.82 -34.86
CA ARG A 368 -10.02 2.69 -35.70
C ARG A 368 -9.19 3.43 -36.73
N LYS A 369 -8.08 4.03 -36.29
CA LYS A 369 -7.16 4.76 -37.17
C LYS A 369 -6.48 3.85 -38.20
N ILE A 370 -6.07 2.66 -37.75
CA ILE A 370 -5.44 1.66 -38.64
C ILE A 370 -6.42 1.19 -39.71
N GLY A 371 -7.68 0.96 -39.34
CA GLY A 371 -8.72 0.58 -40.30
C GLY A 371 -9.08 1.72 -41.25
N GLN A 372 -9.14 2.97 -40.79
CA GLN A 372 -9.34 4.15 -41.65
C GLN A 372 -8.22 4.27 -42.70
N GLU A 373 -6.95 4.22 -42.28
CA GLU A 373 -5.80 4.29 -43.19
C GLU A 373 -5.70 3.10 -44.17
N THR A 374 -6.33 1.97 -43.85
CA THR A 374 -6.36 0.81 -44.75
C THR A 374 -7.62 0.73 -45.61
N SER A 375 -8.72 1.37 -45.20
CA SER A 375 -9.97 1.43 -45.97
C SER A 375 -9.90 2.35 -47.19
N THR A 376 -9.00 3.35 -47.18
CA THR A 376 -8.78 4.29 -48.29
C THR A 376 -8.01 3.68 -49.46
N LEU A 377 -7.52 2.44 -49.35
CA LEU A 377 -6.68 1.77 -50.33
C LEU A 377 -7.43 0.65 -51.09
N ASN A 378 -8.48 0.99 -51.84
CA ASN A 378 -9.25 0.14 -52.78
C ASN A 378 -9.82 -1.21 -52.25
N GLU A 379 -10.83 -1.73 -52.95
CA GLU A 379 -11.78 -2.81 -52.59
C GLU A 379 -11.18 -4.14 -52.07
N SER A 380 -9.86 -4.36 -52.16
CA SER A 380 -9.21 -5.49 -51.52
C SER A 380 -8.99 -5.19 -50.02
N HIS A 381 -9.99 -5.47 -49.18
CA HIS A 381 -9.99 -5.32 -47.71
C HIS A 381 -8.88 -6.09 -46.95
N THR A 382 -7.61 -5.95 -47.34
CA THR A 382 -6.46 -6.64 -46.76
C THR A 382 -5.58 -5.62 -46.04
N LEU A 383 -5.36 -5.82 -44.73
CA LEU A 383 -4.41 -5.02 -43.95
C LEU A 383 -3.01 -5.15 -44.57
N ARG A 384 -2.51 -4.11 -45.24
CA ARG A 384 -1.13 -4.07 -45.79
C ARG A 384 -0.08 -3.76 -44.71
N LEU A 385 -0.12 -4.50 -43.60
CA LEU A 385 0.86 -4.40 -42.53
C LEU A 385 1.93 -5.50 -42.70
N CYS A 386 3.20 -5.11 -42.71
CA CYS A 386 4.29 -6.08 -42.64
C CYS A 386 4.23 -6.85 -41.30
N THR A 387 4.90 -8.00 -41.26
CA THR A 387 4.94 -8.87 -40.08
C THR A 387 5.38 -8.13 -38.82
N LYS A 388 6.40 -7.25 -38.93
CA LYS A 388 6.91 -6.48 -37.79
C LYS A 388 5.87 -5.52 -37.20
N HIS A 389 5.18 -4.74 -38.04
CA HIS A 389 4.14 -3.81 -37.57
C HIS A 389 2.91 -4.54 -37.06
N THR A 390 2.54 -5.66 -37.68
CA THR A 390 1.44 -6.49 -37.20
C THR A 390 1.72 -7.06 -35.81
N HIS A 391 2.94 -7.55 -35.56
CA HIS A 391 3.34 -8.03 -34.24
C HIS A 391 3.39 -6.91 -33.19
N ALA A 392 3.91 -5.74 -33.58
CA ALA A 392 3.93 -4.57 -32.70
C ALA A 392 2.51 -4.15 -32.30
N LEU A 393 1.60 -4.06 -33.27
CA LEU A 393 0.19 -3.75 -33.03
C LEU A 393 -0.47 -4.81 -32.13
N CYS A 394 -0.30 -6.09 -32.44
CA CYS A 394 -0.86 -7.16 -31.61
C CYS A 394 -0.29 -7.16 -30.18
N LYS A 395 0.97 -6.79 -29.99
CA LYS A 395 1.53 -6.67 -28.64
C LYS A 395 0.84 -5.57 -27.84
N GLN A 396 0.49 -4.46 -28.48
CA GLN A 396 -0.18 -3.33 -27.83
C GLN A 396 -1.67 -3.57 -27.58
N LEU A 397 -2.33 -4.35 -28.45
CA LEU A 397 -3.73 -4.74 -28.31
C LEU A 397 -3.92 -5.98 -27.42
N ASP A 398 -2.85 -6.48 -26.81
CA ASP A 398 -2.83 -7.76 -26.09
C ASP A 398 -3.36 -8.94 -26.92
N ILE A 399 -3.06 -9.00 -28.22
CA ILE A 399 -3.47 -10.10 -29.12
C ILE A 399 -2.34 -11.13 -29.28
N TYR A 400 -2.70 -12.42 -29.28
CA TYR A 400 -1.79 -13.51 -29.64
C TYR A 400 -1.42 -13.43 -31.12
N HIS A 401 -0.14 -13.20 -31.40
CA HIS A 401 0.42 -13.03 -32.74
C HIS A 401 1.29 -14.20 -33.21
N ARG A 402 1.29 -15.35 -32.52
CA ARG A 402 2.08 -16.54 -32.92
C ARG A 402 1.48 -17.35 -34.08
N PHE A 403 0.62 -16.74 -34.90
CA PHE A 403 -0.07 -17.39 -36.01
C PHE A 403 0.46 -16.86 -37.35
N ALA A 404 0.16 -17.58 -38.44
CA ALA A 404 0.43 -17.09 -39.80
C ALA A 404 -0.15 -15.66 -39.98
N ILE A 405 0.62 -14.78 -40.61
CA ILE A 405 0.34 -13.34 -40.66
C ILE A 405 -1.06 -13.02 -41.22
N ALA A 406 -1.48 -13.75 -42.25
CA ALA A 406 -2.82 -13.62 -42.84
C ALA A 406 -3.95 -13.91 -41.84
N ARG A 407 -3.74 -14.84 -40.90
CA ARG A 407 -4.72 -15.12 -39.83
C ARG A 407 -4.78 -13.97 -38.83
N VAL A 408 -3.63 -13.38 -38.48
CA VAL A 408 -3.56 -12.23 -37.58
C VAL A 408 -4.23 -11.01 -38.22
N HIS A 409 -4.00 -10.77 -39.51
CA HIS A 409 -4.69 -9.71 -40.26
C HIS A 409 -6.21 -9.90 -40.29
N ARG A 410 -6.70 -11.12 -40.53
CA ARG A 410 -8.15 -11.40 -40.44
C ARG A 410 -8.74 -11.07 -39.07
N ARG A 411 -8.02 -11.39 -37.99
CA ARG A 411 -8.47 -11.05 -36.61
C ARG A 411 -8.51 -9.54 -36.39
N LEU A 412 -7.46 -8.82 -36.80
CA LEU A 412 -7.41 -7.36 -36.68
C LEU A 412 -8.50 -6.67 -37.50
N LEU A 413 -8.76 -7.14 -38.73
CA LEU A 413 -9.87 -6.66 -39.56
C LEU A 413 -11.23 -6.95 -38.91
N TYR A 414 -11.41 -8.14 -38.35
CA TYR A 414 -12.66 -8.50 -37.66
C TYR A 414 -12.89 -7.60 -36.44
N LEU A 415 -11.85 -7.39 -35.63
CA LEU A 415 -11.90 -6.48 -34.49
C LEU A 415 -12.21 -5.05 -34.91
N TYR A 416 -11.61 -4.58 -36.00
CA TYR A 416 -11.92 -3.27 -36.57
C TYR A 416 -13.39 -3.15 -37.00
N LYS A 417 -13.91 -4.15 -37.73
CA LYS A 417 -15.34 -4.18 -38.16
C LYS A 417 -16.34 -4.30 -37.00
N LYS A 418 -15.87 -4.68 -35.81
CA LYS A 418 -16.67 -4.90 -34.61
C LYS A 418 -16.17 -4.05 -33.44
N LEU A 419 -15.62 -2.86 -33.73
CA LEU A 419 -15.10 -1.95 -32.71
C LEU A 419 -16.15 -1.59 -31.66
N ASP A 420 -17.39 -1.33 -32.10
CA ASP A 420 -18.50 -0.97 -31.22
C ASP A 420 -18.98 -2.18 -30.38
N SER A 421 -18.56 -3.39 -30.75
CA SER A 421 -18.84 -4.64 -30.03
C SER A 421 -17.56 -5.27 -29.46
N TRP A 422 -16.53 -4.47 -29.16
CA TRP A 422 -15.21 -4.95 -28.72
C TRP A 422 -15.26 -5.98 -27.60
N ASP A 423 -16.06 -5.71 -26.56
CA ASP A 423 -16.18 -6.56 -25.38
C ASP A 423 -16.87 -7.88 -25.72
N SER A 424 -17.91 -7.83 -26.56
CA SER A 424 -18.56 -9.02 -27.12
C SER A 424 -17.58 -9.86 -27.95
N VAL A 425 -16.74 -9.25 -28.78
CA VAL A 425 -15.72 -9.97 -29.57
C VAL A 425 -14.64 -10.59 -28.66
N ARG A 426 -14.27 -9.91 -27.57
CA ARG A 426 -13.31 -10.43 -26.58
C ARG A 426 -13.87 -11.63 -25.82
N GLN A 427 -15.15 -11.59 -25.47
CA GLN A 427 -15.89 -12.72 -24.89
C GLN A 427 -16.08 -13.87 -25.88
N GLN A 428 -16.38 -13.57 -27.15
CA GLN A 428 -16.58 -14.56 -28.20
C GLN A 428 -15.27 -15.25 -28.60
N TYR A 429 -14.14 -14.53 -28.56
CA TYR A 429 -12.82 -15.03 -28.97
C TYR A 429 -11.74 -14.77 -27.91
N PRO A 430 -11.87 -15.33 -26.69
CA PRO A 430 -10.92 -15.08 -25.60
C PRO A 430 -9.51 -15.58 -25.94
N SER A 431 -9.42 -16.64 -26.76
CA SER A 431 -8.16 -17.18 -27.28
C SER A 431 -7.39 -16.23 -28.20
N TRP A 432 -7.98 -15.12 -28.64
CA TRP A 432 -7.28 -14.11 -29.43
C TRP A 432 -6.46 -13.19 -28.54
N PHE A 433 -6.76 -13.09 -27.25
CA PHE A 433 -6.20 -12.07 -26.36
C PHE A 433 -5.36 -12.66 -25.22
N LYS A 434 -4.14 -12.13 -25.03
CA LYS A 434 -3.24 -12.42 -23.92
C LYS A 434 -3.87 -11.91 -22.61
N GLY A 435 -3.88 -12.74 -21.58
CA GLY A 435 -4.46 -12.40 -20.27
C GLY A 435 -5.98 -12.65 -20.16
N SER A 436 -6.68 -12.95 -21.25
CA SER A 436 -8.12 -13.27 -21.19
C SER A 436 -8.45 -14.66 -20.65
N ILE A 437 -7.44 -15.52 -20.44
CA ILE A 437 -7.63 -16.85 -19.85
C ILE A 437 -7.64 -16.80 -18.30
N GLY A 438 -7.26 -15.67 -17.69
CA GLY A 438 -7.31 -15.49 -16.23
C GLY A 438 -8.58 -14.83 -15.70
N ASN A 439 -9.28 -14.03 -16.51
CA ASN A 439 -10.33 -13.11 -16.04
C ASN A 439 -11.71 -13.33 -16.68
N LEU A 440 -11.91 -14.38 -17.48
CA LEU A 440 -13.17 -14.62 -18.23
C LEU A 440 -13.77 -16.03 -18.04
N GLN A 441 -13.47 -16.72 -16.94
CA GLN A 441 -14.23 -17.92 -16.55
C GLN A 441 -15.48 -17.63 -15.69
N SER A 442 -15.90 -16.36 -15.55
CA SER A 442 -17.23 -16.01 -15.03
C SER A 442 -17.97 -15.16 -16.04
N GLY A 443 -18.94 -15.75 -16.75
CA GLY A 443 -19.88 -14.98 -17.57
C GLY A 443 -20.41 -15.75 -18.77
N TRP A 444 -21.31 -16.69 -18.51
CA TRP A 444 -22.31 -17.11 -19.49
C TRP A 444 -23.21 -15.91 -19.82
N CYS A 445 -23.45 -15.65 -21.10
CA CYS A 445 -24.48 -14.70 -21.53
C CYS A 445 -25.86 -15.33 -21.39
N PHE A 446 -26.76 -14.68 -20.65
CA PHE A 446 -28.19 -14.77 -20.88
C PHE A 446 -28.70 -13.37 -21.25
N GLU A 447 -29.44 -13.28 -22.36
CA GLU A 447 -30.40 -12.20 -22.55
C GLU A 447 -31.58 -12.46 -21.60
N VAL A 448 -31.87 -11.52 -20.71
CA VAL A 448 -33.20 -11.40 -20.09
C VAL A 448 -33.64 -9.95 -20.15
N ILE A 449 -34.64 -9.73 -21.01
CA ILE A 449 -35.53 -8.57 -21.03
C ILE A 449 -36.46 -8.72 -19.82
N THR A 450 -36.17 -8.01 -18.71
CA THR A 450 -37.11 -7.31 -17.80
C THR A 450 -36.29 -6.71 -16.65
N PRO A 451 -36.69 -5.57 -16.04
CA PRO A 451 -36.06 -5.13 -14.81
C PRO A 451 -36.20 -6.25 -13.79
N PRO A 452 -35.14 -6.69 -13.10
CA PRO A 452 -35.29 -7.69 -12.06
C PRO A 452 -36.27 -7.11 -11.03
N LEU A 453 -37.40 -7.80 -10.85
CA LEU A 453 -38.19 -7.70 -9.64
C LEU A 453 -37.20 -7.86 -8.49
N ARG A 454 -36.86 -6.75 -7.83
CA ARG A 454 -36.03 -6.75 -6.64
C ARG A 454 -36.60 -7.83 -5.71
N PRO A 455 -35.84 -8.89 -5.37
CA PRO A 455 -36.29 -9.84 -4.37
C PRO A 455 -36.50 -9.04 -3.08
N LYS A 456 -37.77 -8.88 -2.70
CA LYS A 456 -38.08 -8.40 -1.36
C LYS A 456 -37.68 -9.55 -0.42
N VAL A 457 -36.51 -9.46 0.20
CA VAL A 457 -36.42 -9.86 1.61
C VAL A 457 -37.66 -9.24 2.26
N SER A 458 -38.40 -9.98 3.07
CA SER A 458 -39.71 -9.53 3.56
C SER A 458 -39.64 -8.12 4.16
N LYS A 459 -38.48 -7.80 4.76
CA LYS A 459 -38.23 -6.65 5.63
C LYS A 459 -36.74 -6.17 5.68
N PRO A 460 -36.00 -5.93 4.59
CA PRO A 460 -34.61 -5.47 4.65
C PRO A 460 -34.49 -4.08 5.30
N THR A 461 -35.54 -3.27 5.21
CA THR A 461 -35.68 -2.00 5.95
C THR A 461 -35.77 -2.18 7.47
N GLN A 462 -36.04 -3.38 7.98
CA GLN A 462 -36.01 -3.62 9.42
C GLN A 462 -34.58 -3.65 9.97
N MET A 463 -33.57 -3.97 9.16
CA MET A 463 -32.17 -4.01 9.60
C MET A 463 -31.68 -2.66 10.09
N SER A 464 -32.05 -1.57 9.42
CA SER A 464 -31.71 -0.19 9.85
C SER A 464 -32.53 0.30 11.04
N SER A 465 -33.68 -0.33 11.32
CA SER A 465 -34.52 -0.03 12.49
C SER A 465 -34.16 -0.89 13.72
N PHE A 466 -33.21 -1.79 13.57
CA PHE A 466 -32.87 -2.77 14.58
C PHE A 466 -32.11 -2.09 15.74
N THR A 467 -32.45 -2.41 16.98
CA THR A 467 -31.73 -1.89 18.14
C THR A 467 -30.62 -2.84 18.54
N PHE A 468 -29.51 -2.30 19.05
CA PHE A 468 -28.40 -3.12 19.55
C PHE A 468 -28.87 -4.09 20.65
N MET A 469 -29.78 -3.65 21.52
CA MET A 469 -30.42 -4.47 22.55
C MET A 469 -31.05 -5.75 22.00
N LYS A 470 -31.85 -5.64 20.92
CA LYS A 470 -32.46 -6.80 20.27
C LYS A 470 -31.40 -7.70 19.64
N LEU A 471 -30.41 -7.12 18.98
CA LEU A 471 -29.33 -7.89 18.34
C LEU A 471 -28.51 -8.67 19.34
N TYR A 472 -28.13 -8.03 20.43
CA TYR A 472 -27.40 -8.67 21.50
C TYR A 472 -28.21 -9.85 22.07
N LYS A 473 -29.50 -9.64 22.34
CA LYS A 473 -30.38 -10.73 22.81
C LYS A 473 -30.44 -11.91 21.84
N ARG A 474 -30.45 -11.67 20.54
CA ARG A 474 -30.43 -12.73 19.52
C ARG A 474 -29.10 -13.45 19.46
N CYS A 475 -27.98 -12.73 19.55
CA CYS A 475 -26.65 -13.30 19.44
C CYS A 475 -26.18 -14.04 20.70
N PHE A 476 -26.67 -13.63 21.88
CA PHE A 476 -26.20 -14.11 23.19
C PHE A 476 -27.29 -14.80 24.03
N GLY A 477 -28.57 -14.77 23.60
CA GLY A 477 -29.69 -15.33 24.35
C GLY A 477 -30.09 -14.55 25.60
N GLN A 478 -29.47 -13.39 25.85
CA GLN A 478 -29.65 -12.59 27.06
C GLN A 478 -29.54 -11.09 26.76
N ALA A 479 -30.02 -10.24 27.66
CA ALA A 479 -29.81 -8.80 27.55
C ALA A 479 -28.31 -8.44 27.66
N PRO A 480 -27.85 -7.36 27.00
CA PRO A 480 -26.49 -6.85 27.17
C PRO A 480 -26.23 -6.48 28.62
N SER A 481 -24.99 -6.74 29.06
CA SER A 481 -24.50 -6.22 30.33
C SER A 481 -24.44 -4.68 30.30
N PRO A 482 -24.33 -4.01 31.45
CA PRO A 482 -24.15 -2.56 31.51
C PRO A 482 -23.00 -2.05 30.64
N GLU A 483 -21.91 -2.81 30.54
CA GLU A 483 -20.74 -2.49 29.71
C GLU A 483 -21.06 -2.60 28.22
N ALA A 484 -21.85 -3.60 27.82
CA ALA A 484 -22.23 -3.81 26.43
C ALA A 484 -23.35 -2.86 25.97
N LEU A 485 -24.13 -2.28 26.89
CA LEU A 485 -25.32 -1.48 26.58
C LEU A 485 -25.05 -0.32 25.61
N HIS A 486 -23.84 0.24 25.65
CA HIS A 486 -23.44 1.43 24.90
C HIS A 486 -22.54 1.13 23.69
N MET A 487 -22.44 -0.13 23.24
CA MET A 487 -21.50 -0.49 22.18
C MET A 487 -21.82 0.13 20.82
N ASP A 488 -23.08 0.40 20.49
CA ASP A 488 -23.43 1.09 19.24
C ASP A 488 -22.96 2.56 19.26
N GLN A 489 -23.08 3.22 20.42
CA GLN A 489 -22.56 4.56 20.65
C GLN A 489 -21.03 4.56 20.64
N GLN A 490 -20.41 3.55 21.26
CA GLN A 490 -18.97 3.34 21.23
C GLN A 490 -18.47 3.11 19.81
N MET A 491 -19.14 2.30 18.99
CA MET A 491 -18.74 2.09 17.59
C MET A 491 -18.81 3.41 16.80
N LYS A 492 -19.86 4.23 16.99
CA LYS A 492 -19.97 5.54 16.34
C LYS A 492 -18.86 6.51 16.80
N LYS A 493 -18.56 6.51 18.09
CA LYS A 493 -17.56 7.40 18.71
C LYS A 493 -16.12 6.93 18.47
N ASP A 494 -15.81 5.67 18.59
CA ASP A 494 -14.44 5.19 18.58
C ASP A 494 -14.09 4.53 17.24
N GLY A 495 -15.11 4.21 16.43
CA GLY A 495 -14.96 3.46 15.18
C GLY A 495 -14.58 2.00 15.40
N SER A 496 -14.47 1.55 16.65
CA SER A 496 -14.05 0.20 17.01
C SER A 496 -14.69 -0.24 18.33
N VAL A 497 -15.05 -1.52 18.41
CA VAL A 497 -15.60 -2.16 19.62
C VAL A 497 -15.02 -3.56 19.80
N VAL A 498 -14.91 -4.00 21.05
CA VAL A 498 -14.56 -5.39 21.40
C VAL A 498 -15.80 -6.06 21.99
N VAL A 499 -16.40 -6.98 21.23
CA VAL A 499 -17.54 -7.81 21.63
C VAL A 499 -17.02 -9.01 22.41
N SER A 500 -17.18 -8.95 23.73
CA SER A 500 -16.70 -10.01 24.61
C SER A 500 -17.48 -11.30 24.48
N GLY A 501 -16.77 -12.43 24.45
CA GLY A 501 -17.36 -13.77 24.55
C GLY A 501 -18.25 -14.20 23.37
N LEU A 502 -18.22 -13.53 22.21
CA LEU A 502 -19.03 -13.94 21.04
C LEU A 502 -18.75 -15.38 20.61
N PHE A 503 -17.49 -15.82 20.72
CA PHE A 503 -17.01 -17.16 20.42
C PHE A 503 -16.71 -17.99 21.68
N SER A 504 -17.29 -17.63 22.83
CA SER A 504 -17.17 -18.44 24.06
C SER A 504 -17.65 -19.88 23.86
N TRP A 505 -18.63 -20.08 22.98
CA TRP A 505 -19.13 -21.41 22.59
C TRP A 505 -18.05 -22.36 22.04
N LEU A 506 -16.89 -21.89 21.59
CA LEU A 506 -15.78 -22.77 21.21
C LEU A 506 -15.21 -23.57 22.40
N THR A 507 -15.47 -23.09 23.63
CA THR A 507 -15.07 -23.72 24.89
C THR A 507 -16.17 -24.51 25.57
N GLU A 508 -17.41 -24.40 25.07
CA GLU A 508 -18.56 -25.11 25.60
C GLU A 508 -18.56 -26.57 25.12
N ASP A 509 -18.88 -27.50 26.02
CA ASP A 509 -18.97 -28.92 25.71
C ASP A 509 -20.43 -29.29 25.36
N PHE A 510 -20.79 -29.21 24.07
CA PHE A 510 -22.17 -29.48 23.64
C PHE A 510 -22.54 -30.96 23.57
N ASP A 511 -21.57 -31.88 23.57
CA ASP A 511 -21.80 -33.33 23.49
C ASP A 511 -21.47 -34.08 24.79
N GLY A 512 -20.86 -33.41 25.76
CA GLY A 512 -20.47 -33.98 27.06
C GLY A 512 -19.24 -34.89 26.96
N GLN A 513 -18.57 -34.92 25.82
CA GLN A 513 -17.42 -35.80 25.54
C GLN A 513 -16.14 -35.01 25.32
N HIS A 514 -16.23 -33.69 25.13
CA HIS A 514 -15.10 -32.83 24.81
C HIS A 514 -14.99 -31.72 25.86
N PRO A 515 -14.38 -32.00 27.04
CA PRO A 515 -14.22 -31.00 28.08
C PRO A 515 -13.38 -29.83 27.57
N GLY A 516 -13.92 -28.61 27.71
CA GLY A 516 -13.34 -27.41 27.09
C GLY A 516 -13.72 -27.21 25.62
N GLY A 517 -14.75 -27.92 25.13
CA GLY A 517 -15.28 -27.79 23.79
C GLY A 517 -14.28 -28.21 22.71
N ILE A 518 -14.30 -27.47 21.60
CA ILE A 518 -13.39 -27.70 20.46
C ILE A 518 -12.09 -26.90 20.56
N LEU A 519 -11.94 -26.02 21.55
CA LEU A 519 -10.72 -25.20 21.73
C LEU A 519 -9.43 -26.03 21.82
N PRO A 520 -9.34 -27.14 22.57
CA PRO A 520 -8.14 -27.98 22.58
C PRO A 520 -7.75 -28.50 21.19
N MET A 521 -8.73 -28.88 20.36
CA MET A 521 -8.49 -29.32 18.99
C MET A 521 -8.04 -28.16 18.09
N ILE A 522 -8.61 -26.97 18.28
CA ILE A 522 -8.17 -25.75 17.59
C ILE A 522 -6.70 -25.48 17.90
N LEU A 523 -6.29 -25.54 19.18
CA LEU A 523 -4.91 -25.33 19.57
C LEU A 523 -3.95 -26.35 18.95
N GLN A 524 -4.37 -27.63 18.85
CA GLN A 524 -3.62 -28.67 18.15
C GLN A 524 -3.54 -28.41 16.63
N GLU A 525 -4.63 -27.94 16.01
CA GLU A 525 -4.62 -27.53 14.60
C GLU A 525 -3.56 -26.44 14.36
N PHE A 526 -3.49 -25.43 15.22
CA PHE A 526 -2.47 -24.40 15.15
C PHE A 526 -1.04 -24.94 15.27
N ASP A 527 -0.80 -25.84 16.22
CA ASP A 527 0.52 -26.42 16.44
C ASP A 527 0.96 -27.31 15.26
N MET A 528 0.00 -27.99 14.62
CA MET A 528 0.22 -28.72 13.38
C MET A 528 0.60 -27.80 12.21
N TYR A 529 -0.11 -26.67 12.02
CA TYR A 529 0.29 -25.69 11.00
C TYR A 529 1.67 -25.09 11.29
N ASP A 530 2.00 -24.86 12.55
CA ASP A 530 3.32 -24.36 12.93
C ASP A 530 4.43 -25.36 12.62
N TRP A 531 4.23 -26.64 12.94
CA TRP A 531 5.15 -27.72 12.58
C TRP A 531 5.46 -27.76 11.08
N HIS A 532 4.44 -27.58 10.24
CA HIS A 532 4.59 -27.59 8.78
C HIS A 532 5.01 -26.27 8.16
N TYR A 533 5.17 -25.22 8.96
CA TYR A 533 5.59 -23.91 8.44
C TYR A 533 7.07 -23.93 8.07
N ARG A 534 7.36 -23.57 6.82
CA ARG A 534 8.74 -23.38 6.33
C ARG A 534 9.04 -21.89 6.25
N ALA A 535 9.95 -21.42 7.11
CA ALA A 535 10.49 -20.08 6.98
C ALA A 535 11.21 -19.94 5.62
N ARG A 536 11.13 -18.75 5.01
CA ARG A 536 11.89 -18.46 3.81
C ARG A 536 13.27 -17.94 4.25
N PRO A 537 14.37 -18.31 3.58
CA PRO A 537 15.68 -17.71 3.85
C PRO A 537 15.59 -16.18 3.82
N GLY A 538 16.16 -15.51 4.83
CA GLY A 538 16.15 -14.05 4.98
C GLY A 538 14.78 -13.42 5.26
N LYS A 539 13.75 -14.20 5.61
CA LYS A 539 12.44 -13.66 6.02
C LYS A 539 11.90 -14.44 7.21
N PRO A 540 12.29 -14.05 8.45
CA PRO A 540 11.80 -14.72 9.65
C PRO A 540 10.28 -14.68 9.75
N ARG A 541 9.74 -15.61 10.54
CA ARG A 541 8.31 -15.64 10.81
C ARG A 541 7.96 -14.50 11.76
N ILE A 542 7.45 -13.40 11.21
CA ILE A 542 6.93 -12.24 11.97
C ILE A 542 5.55 -12.50 12.61
N GLY A 543 5.32 -13.71 13.12
CA GLY A 543 4.04 -14.11 13.73
C GLY A 543 2.90 -14.41 12.73
N TRP A 544 3.14 -14.47 11.42
CA TRP A 544 2.08 -14.73 10.44
C TRP A 544 2.02 -16.21 10.06
N ALA A 545 0.89 -16.87 10.28
CA ALA A 545 0.65 -18.27 9.89
C ALA A 545 0.25 -18.34 8.41
N ARG A 546 1.18 -18.02 7.50
CA ARG A 546 0.91 -17.87 6.06
C ARG A 546 0.49 -19.18 5.37
N ASN A 547 0.69 -20.33 6.00
CA ASN A 547 0.24 -21.64 5.54
C ASN A 547 -1.17 -22.02 6.07
N MET A 548 -1.84 -21.14 6.83
CA MET A 548 -3.15 -21.38 7.45
C MET A 548 -4.18 -20.34 6.97
N TRP A 549 -4.83 -20.63 5.84
CA TRP A 549 -5.83 -19.74 5.19
C TRP A 549 -7.27 -20.25 5.28
N PHE A 550 -7.40 -21.58 5.29
CA PHE A 550 -8.65 -22.33 5.28
C PHE A 550 -8.64 -23.42 6.36
N SER A 551 -8.02 -23.13 7.51
CA SER A 551 -8.10 -24.05 8.66
C SER A 551 -9.56 -24.27 9.05
N LEU A 552 -9.83 -25.37 9.77
CA LEU A 552 -11.17 -25.70 10.24
C LEU A 552 -11.76 -24.56 11.07
N VAL A 553 -10.98 -23.96 11.98
CA VAL A 553 -11.48 -22.87 12.83
C VAL A 553 -11.76 -21.59 12.03
N GLN A 554 -10.95 -21.30 11.01
CA GLN A 554 -11.21 -20.16 10.12
C GLN A 554 -12.50 -20.34 9.33
N GLN A 555 -12.77 -21.56 8.87
CA GLN A 555 -14.01 -21.89 8.17
C GLN A 555 -15.22 -21.72 9.09
N LEU A 556 -15.15 -22.17 10.35
CA LEU A 556 -16.24 -21.99 11.32
C LEU A 556 -16.53 -20.52 11.62
N VAL A 557 -15.51 -19.77 12.07
CA VAL A 557 -15.67 -18.39 12.55
C VAL A 557 -16.22 -17.46 11.47
N ARG A 558 -15.83 -17.66 10.21
CA ARG A 558 -16.31 -16.87 9.06
C ARG A 558 -17.75 -17.17 8.66
N GLN A 559 -18.32 -18.26 9.15
CA GLN A 559 -19.65 -18.75 8.80
C GLN A 559 -20.66 -18.62 9.95
N ASP A 560 -20.24 -18.12 11.13
CA ASP A 560 -21.10 -17.96 12.31
C ASP A 560 -22.16 -16.86 12.07
N PRO A 561 -23.47 -17.19 12.17
CA PRO A 561 -24.55 -16.24 11.90
C PRO A 561 -24.64 -15.08 12.92
N ALA A 562 -24.21 -15.28 14.17
CA ALA A 562 -24.17 -14.22 15.17
C ALA A 562 -23.05 -13.21 14.87
N TYR A 563 -21.89 -13.71 14.43
CA TYR A 563 -20.80 -12.84 13.95
C TYR A 563 -21.20 -12.05 12.71
N TYR A 564 -21.83 -12.71 11.74
CA TYR A 564 -22.40 -12.06 10.57
C TYR A 564 -23.41 -10.95 10.96
N ALA A 565 -24.36 -11.24 11.85
CA ALA A 565 -25.39 -10.28 12.25
C ALA A 565 -24.80 -9.04 12.93
N LEU A 566 -23.82 -9.23 13.83
CA LEU A 566 -23.08 -8.12 14.46
C LEU A 566 -22.31 -7.31 13.43
N TYR A 567 -21.67 -7.97 12.46
CA TYR A 567 -20.93 -7.28 11.40
C TYR A 567 -21.85 -6.39 10.56
N VAL A 568 -23.00 -6.92 10.11
CA VAL A 568 -24.01 -6.15 9.34
C VAL A 568 -24.51 -4.96 10.15
N PHE A 569 -24.75 -5.14 11.45
CA PHE A 569 -25.23 -4.07 12.31
C PHE A 569 -24.22 -2.93 12.50
N PHE A 570 -22.94 -3.26 12.73
CA PHE A 570 -21.91 -2.26 12.99
C PHE A 570 -21.32 -1.62 11.73
N ARG A 571 -21.59 -2.18 10.54
CA ARG A 571 -21.26 -1.51 9.27
C ARG A 571 -22.11 -0.25 9.10
N PRO A 572 -21.50 0.91 8.74
CA PRO A 572 -22.26 2.14 8.51
C PRO A 572 -23.29 2.05 7.38
N ASP A 573 -23.04 1.22 6.37
CA ASP A 573 -23.92 1.03 5.21
C ASP A 573 -24.97 -0.07 5.41
N HIS A 574 -24.90 -0.81 6.53
CA HIS A 574 -25.73 -1.98 6.82
C HIS A 574 -25.79 -3.01 5.67
N ALA A 575 -24.72 -3.11 4.87
CA ALA A 575 -24.67 -4.06 3.77
C ALA A 575 -24.77 -5.50 4.31
N TRP A 576 -25.81 -6.22 3.90
CA TRP A 576 -26.12 -7.56 4.38
C TRP A 576 -25.65 -8.67 3.43
N ARG A 577 -25.48 -8.37 2.14
CA ARG A 577 -24.89 -9.31 1.18
C ARG A 577 -23.38 -9.24 1.29
N LEU A 578 -22.82 -10.20 2.00
CA LEU A 578 -21.40 -10.23 2.35
C LEU A 578 -20.73 -11.48 1.78
N ILE A 579 -19.44 -11.39 1.51
CA ILE A 579 -18.58 -12.55 1.28
C ILE A 579 -17.34 -12.44 2.16
N SER A 580 -16.94 -13.56 2.74
CA SER A 580 -15.73 -13.66 3.54
C SER A 580 -14.50 -13.65 2.65
N PHE A 581 -13.53 -12.81 2.99
CA PHE A 581 -12.23 -12.80 2.35
C PHE A 581 -11.29 -13.79 3.07
N PRO A 582 -10.76 -14.81 2.38
CA PRO A 582 -9.75 -15.69 2.97
C PRO A 582 -8.47 -14.91 3.29
N TYR A 583 -8.04 -14.99 4.55
CA TYR A 583 -6.83 -14.32 5.02
C TYR A 583 -6.08 -15.18 6.03
N TYR A 584 -4.77 -14.96 6.17
CA TYR A 584 -3.91 -15.67 7.12
C TYR A 584 -4.17 -15.22 8.56
N ILE A 585 -3.71 -16.03 9.52
CA ILE A 585 -3.82 -15.77 10.96
C ILE A 585 -2.56 -15.09 11.51
N LYS A 586 -2.71 -14.28 12.55
CA LYS A 586 -1.59 -13.68 13.31
C LYS A 586 -1.38 -14.36 14.67
N LYS A 587 -0.12 -14.45 15.11
CA LYS A 587 0.38 -15.10 16.33
C LYS A 587 1.48 -14.29 17.08
N ASP A 588 1.12 -13.86 18.31
CA ASP A 588 1.65 -13.00 19.41
C ASP A 588 0.74 -12.80 20.73
N ASP A 589 1.05 -13.30 21.94
CA ASP A 589 0.22 -13.06 23.17
C ASP A 589 0.57 -11.78 23.97
N GLN A 590 1.73 -11.16 23.70
CA GLN A 590 2.20 -9.96 24.39
C GLN A 590 1.82 -8.69 23.65
N ASN A 591 1.67 -8.74 22.33
CA ASN A 591 1.19 -7.60 21.57
C ASN A 591 -0.25 -7.72 21.10
N CYS A 592 -0.94 -6.60 21.18
CA CYS A 592 -2.28 -6.43 20.65
C CYS A 592 -2.26 -5.51 19.43
N THR A 593 -3.43 -5.22 18.87
CA THR A 593 -3.52 -4.16 17.87
C THR A 593 -3.60 -2.83 18.61
N GLU A 594 -2.90 -1.83 18.11
CA GLU A 594 -3.07 -0.46 18.57
C GLU A 594 -3.87 0.32 17.55
N ILE A 595 -4.77 1.18 18.02
CA ILE A 595 -5.69 1.94 17.17
C ILE A 595 -5.76 3.38 17.69
N LEU A 596 -5.81 4.35 16.79
CA LEU A 596 -6.22 5.74 17.10
C LEU A 596 -7.76 5.79 17.13
N LEU A 597 -8.36 5.52 18.29
CA LEU A 597 -9.82 5.46 18.44
C LEU A 597 -10.46 6.82 18.13
N GLY A 598 -11.51 6.81 17.31
CA GLY A 598 -12.26 8.01 16.91
C GLY A 598 -11.67 8.77 15.71
N MET A 599 -10.46 8.45 15.30
CA MET A 599 -9.73 9.15 14.24
C MET A 599 -10.39 9.06 12.86
N HIS A 600 -11.32 8.12 12.65
CA HIS A 600 -12.08 8.01 11.40
C HIS A 600 -12.91 9.26 11.08
N ARG A 601 -13.20 10.12 12.07
CA ARG A 601 -13.86 11.41 11.84
C ARG A 601 -12.95 12.47 11.25
N ASP A 602 -11.68 12.46 11.65
CA ASP A 602 -10.72 13.53 11.35
C ASP A 602 -9.61 13.06 10.40
N ILE A 603 -9.74 11.83 9.86
CA ILE A 603 -8.73 11.25 8.99
C ILE A 603 -8.50 12.06 7.71
N GLY A 604 -9.53 12.74 7.21
CA GLY A 604 -9.42 13.66 6.08
C GLY A 604 -8.53 14.87 6.40
N GLU A 605 -8.80 15.52 7.53
CA GLU A 605 -8.02 16.67 8.00
C GLU A 605 -6.56 16.28 8.29
N TRP A 606 -6.34 15.15 8.97
CA TRP A 606 -4.98 14.66 9.20
C TRP A 606 -4.25 14.31 7.90
N TYR A 607 -4.95 13.72 6.92
CA TYR A 607 -4.36 13.48 5.61
C TYR A 607 -3.96 14.78 4.91
N ASP A 608 -4.75 15.86 5.04
CA ASP A 608 -4.38 17.19 4.56
C ASP A 608 -3.14 17.74 5.30
N CYS A 609 -3.03 17.51 6.61
CA CYS A 609 -1.82 17.86 7.36
C CYS A 609 -0.59 17.08 6.90
N LEU A 610 -0.72 15.77 6.61
CA LEU A 610 0.35 14.97 6.00
C LEU A 610 0.73 15.51 4.63
N TYR A 611 -0.28 15.96 3.86
CA TYR A 611 -0.11 16.49 2.53
C TYR A 611 0.72 17.78 2.55
N LEU A 612 0.35 18.71 3.44
CA LEU A 612 1.08 19.96 3.67
C LEU A 612 2.52 19.70 4.14
N ARG A 613 2.72 18.68 4.98
CA ARG A 613 4.06 18.26 5.41
C ARG A 613 4.85 17.51 4.32
N GLY A 614 4.22 17.10 3.23
CA GLY A 614 4.86 16.34 2.15
C GLY A 614 5.13 14.87 2.50
N TYR A 615 4.35 14.30 3.42
CA TYR A 615 4.44 12.90 3.84
C TYR A 615 3.43 11.98 3.15
N THR A 616 2.51 12.51 2.36
CA THR A 616 1.53 11.69 1.62
C THR A 616 2.22 10.77 0.62
N LYS A 617 1.74 9.52 0.58
CA LYS A 617 2.15 8.51 -0.40
C LYS A 617 0.92 8.10 -1.21
N ASP A 618 1.12 7.79 -2.48
CA ASP A 618 0.10 7.15 -3.29
C ASP A 618 0.05 5.66 -2.91
N GLY A 619 -1.12 5.16 -2.50
CA GLY A 619 -1.30 3.74 -2.22
C GLY A 619 -2.51 3.41 -1.33
N TYR A 620 -3.05 2.20 -1.50
CA TYR A 620 -4.20 1.68 -0.75
C TYR A 620 -3.90 1.36 0.72
N VAL A 621 -2.62 1.15 1.06
CA VAL A 621 -2.16 0.88 2.43
C VAL A 621 -0.93 1.74 2.69
N GLN A 622 -0.99 2.53 3.76
CA GLN A 622 0.10 3.42 4.15
C GLN A 622 0.57 3.03 5.54
N GLN A 623 1.86 2.71 5.65
CA GLN A 623 2.49 2.55 6.96
C GLN A 623 2.64 3.95 7.56
N ILE A 624 2.01 4.15 8.73
CA ILE A 624 2.15 5.37 9.52
C ILE A 624 3.51 5.31 10.19
N GLN A 625 4.33 6.33 9.94
CA GLN A 625 5.67 6.46 10.51
C GLN A 625 5.65 7.53 11.61
N PRO A 626 6.61 7.54 12.55
CA PRO A 626 6.61 8.51 13.66
C PRO A 626 6.52 9.98 13.21
N MET A 627 7.13 10.35 12.09
CA MET A 627 7.03 11.70 11.53
C MET A 627 5.67 12.05 10.91
N MET A 628 4.81 11.05 10.66
CA MET A 628 3.45 11.23 10.15
C MET A 628 2.43 11.45 11.29
N TRP A 629 2.70 10.92 12.47
CA TRP A 629 1.84 11.07 13.64
C TRP A 629 2.69 11.55 14.82
N THR A 630 2.78 12.87 14.98
CA THR A 630 3.65 13.52 15.97
C THR A 630 2.92 13.79 17.28
N LYS A 631 3.65 14.26 18.31
CA LYS A 631 3.02 14.77 19.56
C LYS A 631 2.13 15.99 19.33
N ASP A 632 2.43 16.78 18.31
CA ASP A 632 1.56 17.89 17.90
C ASP A 632 0.25 17.37 17.30
N ASP A 633 0.30 16.28 16.52
CA ASP A 633 -0.92 15.63 16.02
C ASP A 633 -1.75 15.04 17.17
N GLU A 634 -1.12 14.34 18.11
CA GLU A 634 -1.80 13.84 19.31
C GLU A 634 -2.49 14.98 20.08
N SER A 635 -1.82 16.13 20.21
CA SER A 635 -2.34 17.31 20.90
C SER A 635 -3.45 18.03 20.12
N HIS A 636 -3.31 18.15 18.80
CA HIS A 636 -4.25 18.83 17.91
C HIS A 636 -5.56 18.03 17.77
N PHE A 637 -5.45 16.74 17.48
CA PHE A 637 -6.62 15.88 17.27
C PHE A 637 -7.17 15.27 18.57
N GLY A 638 -6.38 15.26 19.65
CA GLY A 638 -6.79 14.69 20.93
C GLY A 638 -6.87 13.16 20.94
N TYR A 639 -6.15 12.48 20.04
CA TYR A 639 -6.11 11.02 19.95
C TYR A 639 -4.73 10.48 20.33
N THR A 640 -4.70 9.31 20.95
CA THR A 640 -3.47 8.57 21.25
C THR A 640 -3.64 7.10 20.88
N TRP A 641 -2.53 6.43 20.60
CA TRP A 641 -2.54 5.01 20.29
C TRP A 641 -3.04 4.21 21.49
N SER A 642 -4.12 3.46 21.29
CA SER A 642 -4.77 2.67 22.35
C SER A 642 -4.69 1.17 22.05
N LYS A 643 -4.21 0.42 23.05
CA LYS A 643 -4.08 -1.05 23.01
C LYS A 643 -5.46 -1.72 23.05
N GLN A 644 -5.80 -2.42 21.96
CA GLN A 644 -7.06 -3.17 21.81
C GLN A 644 -6.85 -4.65 22.16
N LYS A 645 -6.89 -4.95 23.46
CA LYS A 645 -6.73 -6.32 23.98
C LYS A 645 -8.00 -7.15 23.72
N CYS A 646 -7.81 -8.40 23.33
CA CYS A 646 -8.88 -9.38 23.16
C CYS A 646 -8.49 -10.65 23.90
N THR A 647 -9.44 -11.25 24.61
CA THR A 647 -9.30 -12.57 25.22
C THR A 647 -9.85 -13.65 24.29
N ILE A 648 -9.66 -14.92 24.65
CA ILE A 648 -10.23 -16.05 23.88
C ILE A 648 -11.75 -15.91 23.85
N GLY A 649 -12.32 -15.96 22.65
CA GLY A 649 -13.76 -15.83 22.45
C GLY A 649 -14.20 -14.39 22.10
N ASP A 650 -13.35 -13.39 22.32
CA ASP A 650 -13.66 -12.00 22.00
C ASP A 650 -13.53 -11.72 20.50
N VAL A 651 -14.28 -10.72 20.04
CA VAL A 651 -14.21 -10.23 18.67
C VAL A 651 -14.03 -8.73 18.66
N ARG A 652 -13.02 -8.25 17.92
CA ARG A 652 -12.91 -6.83 17.61
C ARG A 652 -13.52 -6.52 16.25
N LEU A 653 -14.42 -5.55 16.23
CA LEU A 653 -14.95 -4.94 15.01
C LEU A 653 -14.41 -3.51 14.92
N SER A 654 -13.83 -3.14 13.79
CA SER A 654 -13.25 -1.81 13.59
C SER A 654 -13.57 -1.32 12.18
N LEU A 655 -13.82 -0.02 12.03
CA LEU A 655 -13.97 0.63 10.74
C LEU A 655 -12.64 0.55 9.96
N PRO A 656 -12.67 0.25 8.65
CA PRO A 656 -11.47 0.12 7.85
C PRO A 656 -10.69 1.44 7.71
N GLY A 657 -11.37 2.59 7.90
CA GLY A 657 -10.76 3.92 7.89
C GLY A 657 -10.02 4.30 9.17
N LEU A 658 -9.96 3.44 10.19
CA LEU A 658 -9.17 3.73 11.39
C LEU A 658 -7.69 3.44 11.17
N PRO A 659 -6.78 4.35 11.56
CA PRO A 659 -5.38 4.04 11.73
C PRO A 659 -5.18 2.91 12.74
N TYR A 660 -4.53 1.83 12.32
CA TYR A 660 -4.20 0.71 13.20
C TYR A 660 -2.77 0.18 12.96
N GLY A 661 -2.19 -0.37 14.01
CA GLY A 661 -0.86 -0.98 14.02
C GLY A 661 -0.78 -2.21 14.92
N SER A 662 0.44 -2.69 15.15
CA SER A 662 0.75 -3.64 16.22
C SER A 662 1.74 -3.00 17.18
N ALA A 663 1.60 -3.27 18.48
CA ALA A 663 2.47 -2.71 19.51
C ALA A 663 3.95 -3.16 19.45
N GLY A 664 4.29 -4.04 18.51
CA GLY A 664 5.64 -4.55 18.29
C GLY A 664 5.67 -5.68 17.25
N PRO A 665 6.87 -6.20 16.91
CA PRO A 665 7.00 -7.48 16.24
C PRO A 665 6.43 -8.59 17.11
N ALA A 666 5.91 -9.64 16.50
CA ALA A 666 5.35 -10.75 17.25
C ALA A 666 6.42 -11.54 18.01
N THR A 667 6.42 -11.43 19.34
CA THR A 667 7.39 -12.10 20.21
C THR A 667 6.92 -13.48 20.69
N LEU A 668 5.59 -13.74 20.77
CA LEU A 668 5.00 -14.97 21.35
C LEU A 668 3.73 -15.51 20.62
N ARG A 669 2.76 -16.17 21.31
CA ARG A 669 1.62 -16.93 20.72
C ARG A 669 0.23 -16.23 20.84
N ARG A 670 -0.23 -15.53 19.79
CA ARG A 670 -1.61 -14.98 19.53
C ARG A 670 -2.31 -16.01 18.69
N LEU A 671 -3.61 -16.05 18.80
CA LEU A 671 -4.41 -16.80 17.85
C LEU A 671 -5.47 -15.82 17.36
N ASN A 672 -5.12 -15.03 16.34
CA ASN A 672 -6.03 -14.01 15.80
C ASN A 672 -6.53 -14.41 14.41
N ILE A 673 -7.75 -14.92 14.37
CA ILE A 673 -8.45 -15.18 13.13
C ILE A 673 -8.99 -13.86 12.59
N LEU A 674 -8.74 -13.60 11.31
CA LEU A 674 -9.18 -12.40 10.62
C LEU A 674 -10.28 -12.77 9.62
N PRO A 675 -11.56 -12.79 10.04
CA PRO A 675 -12.71 -12.99 9.17
C PRO A 675 -13.14 -11.65 8.56
N TRP A 676 -12.55 -11.26 7.43
CA TRP A 676 -12.93 -10.03 6.73
C TRP A 676 -14.20 -10.29 5.93
N PHE A 677 -15.19 -9.40 6.01
CA PHE A 677 -16.34 -9.41 5.12
C PHE A 677 -16.30 -8.21 4.17
N VAL A 678 -16.57 -8.48 2.90
CA VAL A 678 -16.62 -7.49 1.82
C VAL A 678 -18.05 -7.52 1.29
N SER A 679 -18.65 -6.35 1.04
CA SER A 679 -20.03 -6.33 0.56
C SER A 679 -20.11 -6.63 -0.94
N ILE A 680 -21.23 -7.20 -1.35
CA ILE A 680 -21.53 -7.60 -2.71
C ILE A 680 -22.60 -6.65 -3.27
N GLY A 681 -22.32 -6.12 -4.46
CA GLY A 681 -23.23 -5.26 -5.23
C GLY A 681 -24.51 -5.98 -5.66
N GLU A 682 -25.42 -5.21 -6.26
CA GLU A 682 -26.71 -5.74 -6.74
C GLU A 682 -26.59 -6.75 -7.88
N ASP A 683 -25.47 -6.74 -8.61
CA ASP A 683 -25.14 -7.71 -9.66
C ASP A 683 -24.67 -9.06 -9.10
N HIS A 684 -24.54 -9.19 -7.77
CA HIS A 684 -23.99 -10.37 -7.09
C HIS A 684 -22.57 -10.74 -7.55
N GLN A 685 -21.82 -9.76 -8.07
CA GLN A 685 -20.49 -9.98 -8.64
C GLN A 685 -19.49 -8.92 -8.21
N THR A 686 -19.88 -7.64 -8.24
CA THR A 686 -19.03 -6.52 -7.86
C THR A 686 -18.88 -6.46 -6.34
N LEU A 687 -17.67 -6.16 -5.88
CA LEU A 687 -17.36 -5.94 -4.46
C LEU A 687 -17.28 -4.43 -4.18
N ASP A 688 -17.60 -3.99 -2.96
CA ASP A 688 -17.44 -2.58 -2.54
C ASP A 688 -15.99 -2.09 -2.64
N MET A 689 -15.02 -2.98 -2.44
CA MET A 689 -13.62 -2.78 -2.80
C MET A 689 -13.32 -3.47 -4.14
N ALA A 690 -13.58 -2.78 -5.25
CA ALA A 690 -13.38 -3.30 -6.61
C ALA A 690 -11.95 -3.80 -6.84
N GLU A 691 -10.96 -3.20 -6.17
CA GLU A 691 -9.58 -3.59 -6.26
C GLU A 691 -9.33 -4.98 -5.67
N SER A 692 -10.15 -5.44 -4.73
CA SER A 692 -10.00 -6.73 -4.03
C SER A 692 -10.39 -7.94 -4.89
N GLY A 693 -11.00 -7.73 -6.06
CA GLY A 693 -11.44 -8.77 -6.99
C GLY A 693 -12.96 -8.76 -7.15
N THR A 694 -13.51 -9.93 -7.47
CA THR A 694 -14.96 -10.14 -7.64
C THR A 694 -15.49 -11.20 -6.68
N TRP A 695 -16.81 -11.28 -6.51
CA TRP A 695 -17.46 -12.38 -5.80
C TRP A 695 -17.01 -13.73 -6.37
N GLY A 696 -16.96 -13.87 -7.70
CA GLY A 696 -16.52 -15.09 -8.37
C GLY A 696 -15.08 -15.51 -7.99
N ASP A 697 -14.18 -14.55 -7.85
CA ASP A 697 -12.79 -14.80 -7.42
C ASP A 697 -12.75 -15.37 -5.99
N LEU A 698 -13.46 -14.72 -5.05
CA LEU A 698 -13.48 -15.15 -3.64
C LEU A 698 -14.23 -16.48 -3.44
N SER A 699 -15.33 -16.64 -4.16
CA SER A 699 -16.09 -17.88 -4.24
C SER A 699 -15.21 -19.05 -4.75
N HIS A 700 -14.38 -18.81 -5.77
CA HIS A 700 -13.40 -19.79 -6.23
C HIS A 700 -12.34 -20.10 -5.15
N CYS A 701 -11.85 -19.09 -4.43
CA CYS A 701 -10.90 -19.27 -3.34
C CYS A 701 -11.43 -20.25 -2.28
N HIS A 702 -12.68 -20.06 -1.83
CA HIS A 702 -13.33 -20.96 -0.86
C HIS A 702 -13.62 -22.36 -1.42
N ARG A 703 -14.00 -22.48 -2.70
CA ARG A 703 -14.24 -23.79 -3.34
C ARG A 703 -12.96 -24.61 -3.53
N SER A 704 -11.86 -23.93 -3.83
CA SER A 704 -10.63 -24.59 -4.26
C SER A 704 -9.51 -24.52 -3.23
N PHE A 705 -9.74 -23.85 -2.09
CA PHE A 705 -8.74 -23.59 -1.04
C PHE A 705 -7.48 -22.88 -1.54
N TYR A 706 -7.62 -22.05 -2.58
CA TYR A 706 -6.54 -21.20 -3.07
C TYR A 706 -6.59 -19.83 -2.39
N SER A 707 -5.42 -19.27 -2.09
CA SER A 707 -5.34 -17.84 -1.76
C SER A 707 -5.77 -17.02 -2.97
N GLY A 708 -6.48 -15.91 -2.74
CA GLY A 708 -6.79 -14.94 -3.81
C GLY A 708 -5.54 -14.44 -4.53
N THR A 709 -5.71 -13.80 -5.68
CA THR A 709 -4.61 -13.09 -6.34
C THR A 709 -4.29 -11.77 -5.63
N LYS A 710 -5.28 -11.22 -4.94
CA LYS A 710 -5.23 -9.94 -4.25
C LYS A 710 -5.60 -10.07 -2.77
N THR A 711 -5.25 -9.07 -1.98
CA THR A 711 -5.66 -8.85 -0.59
C THR A 711 -6.98 -8.08 -0.54
N PRO A 712 -7.61 -7.95 0.64
CA PRO A 712 -8.72 -7.03 0.81
C PRO A 712 -8.39 -5.59 0.36
N SER A 713 -7.15 -5.14 0.57
CA SER A 713 -6.67 -3.82 0.13
C SER A 713 -6.33 -3.71 -1.38
N GLY A 714 -6.63 -4.74 -2.17
CA GLY A 714 -6.35 -4.77 -3.62
C GLY A 714 -4.88 -4.98 -4.00
N LEU A 715 -3.98 -5.09 -3.03
CA LEU A 715 -2.58 -5.40 -3.27
C LEU A 715 -2.40 -6.89 -3.63
N PRO A 716 -1.38 -7.28 -4.42
CA PRO A 716 -1.10 -8.68 -4.67
C PRO A 716 -0.85 -9.45 -3.36
N ASN A 717 -1.37 -10.68 -3.24
CA ASN A 717 -1.10 -11.50 -2.04
C ASN A 717 0.40 -11.84 -1.86
N SER A 718 1.19 -11.76 -2.93
CA SER A 718 2.65 -11.89 -2.87
C SER A 718 3.32 -10.78 -2.05
N THR A 719 2.71 -9.59 -1.96
CA THR A 719 3.24 -8.44 -1.21
C THR A 719 3.41 -8.77 0.26
N PHE A 720 2.50 -9.56 0.83
CA PHE A 720 2.55 -10.00 2.23
C PHE A 720 3.17 -11.39 2.41
N GLY A 721 3.84 -11.90 1.37
CA GLY A 721 4.42 -13.25 1.33
C GLY A 721 3.39 -14.38 1.35
N GLY A 722 2.10 -14.06 1.17
CA GLY A 722 0.98 -14.93 1.49
C GLY A 722 0.45 -15.78 0.34
N ARG A 723 1.00 -15.68 -0.87
CA ARG A 723 0.52 -16.53 -1.98
C ARG A 723 0.78 -18.00 -1.63
N MET A 724 -0.32 -18.75 -1.51
CA MET A 724 -0.26 -20.21 -1.42
C MET A 724 -0.10 -20.76 -2.83
N ASP A 725 1.12 -21.14 -3.17
CA ASP A 725 1.38 -21.80 -4.47
C ASP A 725 0.75 -23.20 -4.51
N LYS A 726 0.46 -23.79 -3.34
CA LYS A 726 -0.20 -25.08 -3.18
C LYS A 726 -1.16 -25.06 -1.99
N VAL A 727 -2.28 -25.75 -2.14
CA VAL A 727 -3.21 -26.04 -1.05
C VAL A 727 -2.49 -26.89 0.00
N PHE A 728 -2.72 -26.63 1.28
CA PHE A 728 -2.14 -27.46 2.34
C PHE A 728 -2.73 -28.88 2.26
N PRO A 729 -1.92 -29.96 2.21
CA PRO A 729 -2.40 -31.31 1.89
C PRO A 729 -3.52 -31.84 2.79
N ALA A 730 -3.55 -31.43 4.06
CA ALA A 730 -4.58 -31.86 5.02
C ALA A 730 -5.76 -30.87 5.15
N THR A 731 -5.96 -29.98 4.18
CA THR A 731 -7.10 -29.05 4.19
C THR A 731 -8.41 -29.82 4.00
N ILE A 732 -9.31 -29.74 4.99
CA ILE A 732 -10.63 -30.38 4.97
C ILE A 732 -11.71 -29.30 4.89
N ARG A 733 -12.75 -29.54 4.09
CA ARG A 733 -13.93 -28.66 4.00
C ARG A 733 -14.86 -28.87 5.19
N VAL A 734 -15.23 -27.77 5.85
CA VAL A 734 -16.39 -27.69 6.75
C VAL A 734 -17.50 -26.96 6.00
N GLY A 735 -18.48 -27.70 5.50
CA GLY A 735 -19.63 -27.13 4.77
C GLY A 735 -20.94 -27.63 5.35
N ARG A 736 -22.07 -27.13 4.81
CA ARG A 736 -23.43 -27.47 5.26
C ARG A 736 -23.71 -27.02 6.71
N LEU A 737 -23.25 -25.82 7.03
CA LEU A 737 -23.50 -25.19 8.32
C LEU A 737 -24.86 -24.45 8.33
N GLY A 738 -25.28 -23.94 7.17
CA GLY A 738 -26.53 -23.20 6.98
C GLY A 738 -26.48 -22.42 5.66
N ALA A 739 -27.61 -21.94 5.17
CA ALA A 739 -27.69 -21.21 3.91
C ALA A 739 -26.95 -19.86 3.99
N ILE A 740 -27.07 -19.11 5.10
CA ILE A 740 -26.28 -17.88 5.34
C ILE A 740 -24.79 -18.20 5.35
N SER A 741 -24.39 -19.28 6.04
CA SER A 741 -22.99 -19.72 6.09
C SER A 741 -22.45 -20.01 4.69
N ASP A 742 -23.21 -20.78 3.88
CA ASP A 742 -22.82 -21.13 2.52
C ASP A 742 -22.77 -19.88 1.60
N ALA A 743 -23.62 -18.88 1.82
CA ALA A 743 -23.57 -17.59 1.12
C ALA A 743 -22.31 -16.78 1.47
N LEU A 744 -21.93 -16.76 2.76
CA LEU A 744 -20.74 -16.06 3.25
C LEU A 744 -19.43 -16.60 2.66
N VAL A 745 -19.39 -17.87 2.25
CA VAL A 745 -18.23 -18.48 1.57
C VAL A 745 -18.46 -18.66 0.05
N GLY A 746 -19.48 -17.99 -0.50
CA GLY A 746 -19.78 -17.94 -1.92
C GLY A 746 -20.14 -19.29 -2.55
N GLN A 747 -20.66 -20.25 -1.77
CA GLN A 747 -21.19 -21.51 -2.31
C GLN A 747 -22.58 -21.34 -2.91
N VAL A 748 -23.40 -20.48 -2.31
CA VAL A 748 -24.73 -20.09 -2.80
C VAL A 748 -24.83 -18.58 -2.92
N ARG A 749 -25.87 -18.10 -3.61
CA ARG A 749 -26.14 -16.66 -3.75
C ARG A 749 -27.07 -16.17 -2.64
N TRP A 750 -26.99 -14.88 -2.35
CA TRP A 750 -27.85 -14.24 -1.33
C TRP A 750 -29.33 -14.12 -1.71
N ASP A 751 -29.69 -14.33 -2.98
CA ASP A 751 -31.07 -14.27 -3.49
C ASP A 751 -31.79 -15.64 -3.47
N GLU A 752 -31.07 -16.71 -3.10
CA GLU A 752 -31.65 -18.05 -2.93
C GLU A 752 -32.72 -18.07 -1.84
N VAL A 753 -33.71 -18.96 -1.99
CA VAL A 753 -34.87 -19.05 -1.07
C VAL A 753 -34.41 -19.38 0.35
N ASP A 754 -33.56 -20.40 0.52
CA ASP A 754 -33.12 -20.87 1.84
C ASP A 754 -32.33 -19.79 2.60
N VAL A 755 -31.53 -18.98 1.88
CA VAL A 755 -30.79 -17.86 2.50
C VAL A 755 -31.77 -16.81 3.02
N ARG A 756 -32.85 -16.53 2.27
CA ARG A 756 -33.89 -15.59 2.70
C ARG A 756 -34.67 -16.10 3.90
N GLU A 757 -34.98 -17.39 3.96
CA GLU A 757 -35.67 -17.98 5.11
C GLU A 757 -34.81 -17.87 6.40
N GLU A 758 -33.52 -18.18 6.32
CA GLU A 758 -32.62 -18.00 7.47
C GLU A 758 -32.45 -16.52 7.86
N LEU A 759 -32.41 -15.61 6.89
CA LEU A 759 -32.38 -14.16 7.16
C LEU A 759 -33.66 -13.68 7.84
N ASP A 760 -34.82 -14.19 7.42
CA ASP A 760 -36.11 -13.88 8.04
C ASP A 760 -36.20 -14.42 9.47
N ILE A 761 -35.52 -15.53 9.80
CA ILE A 761 -35.37 -16.00 11.19
C ILE A 761 -34.43 -15.08 11.97
N LEU A 762 -33.24 -14.81 11.42
CA LEU A 762 -32.18 -14.05 12.11
C LEU A 762 -32.57 -12.58 12.37
N PHE A 763 -33.20 -11.94 11.39
CA PHE A 763 -33.59 -10.52 11.42
C PHE A 763 -35.11 -10.31 11.54
N GLY A 764 -35.92 -11.36 11.69
CA GLY A 764 -37.38 -11.28 11.88
C GLY A 764 -37.81 -10.65 13.20
N ASP A 765 -39.06 -10.85 13.62
CA ASP A 765 -39.60 -10.20 14.83
C ASP A 765 -39.39 -11.03 16.12
N ASP A 766 -39.07 -12.33 16.03
CA ASP A 766 -38.93 -13.25 17.16
C ASP A 766 -37.47 -13.41 17.62
N ASP A 767 -37.13 -12.77 18.74
CA ASP A 767 -35.79 -12.83 19.31
C ASP A 767 -35.39 -14.24 19.78
N MET A 768 -36.35 -15.04 20.26
CA MET A 768 -36.07 -16.39 20.76
C MET A 768 -35.83 -17.35 19.61
N ALA A 769 -36.58 -17.23 18.51
CA ALA A 769 -36.35 -18.03 17.31
C ALA A 769 -34.94 -17.78 16.72
N ALA A 770 -34.50 -16.53 16.67
CA ALA A 770 -33.16 -16.18 16.20
C ALA A 770 -32.05 -16.73 17.12
N TRP A 771 -32.21 -16.62 18.44
CA TRP A 771 -31.27 -17.21 19.39
C TRP A 771 -31.22 -18.74 19.28
N ASP A 772 -32.37 -19.39 19.19
CA ASP A 772 -32.45 -20.85 19.01
C ASP A 772 -31.81 -21.31 17.70
N PHE A 773 -31.97 -20.53 16.63
CA PHE A 773 -31.28 -20.77 15.37
C PHE A 773 -29.76 -20.71 15.54
N ILE A 774 -29.21 -19.65 16.13
CA ILE A 774 -27.76 -19.49 16.38
C ILE A 774 -27.23 -20.63 17.28
N ARG A 775 -27.94 -20.96 18.36
CA ARG A 775 -27.54 -22.02 19.29
C ARG A 775 -27.52 -23.40 18.62
N LYS A 776 -28.56 -23.74 17.84
CA LYS A 776 -28.61 -24.98 17.05
C LYS A 776 -27.47 -25.03 16.03
N TRP A 777 -27.22 -23.92 15.34
CA TRP A 777 -26.11 -23.78 14.40
C TRP A 777 -24.77 -24.06 15.08
N ARG A 778 -24.48 -23.46 16.24
CA ARG A 778 -23.21 -23.62 16.97
C ARG A 778 -23.00 -25.05 17.46
N LYS A 779 -24.05 -25.70 17.94
CA LYS A 779 -24.01 -27.12 18.31
C LYS A 779 -23.67 -28.01 17.11
N HIS A 780 -24.34 -27.80 15.98
CA HIS A 780 -24.07 -28.53 14.74
C HIS A 780 -22.65 -28.25 14.21
N ALA A 781 -22.20 -27.00 14.30
CA ALA A 781 -20.87 -26.58 13.92
C ALA A 781 -19.76 -27.30 14.71
N GLN A 782 -19.91 -27.48 16.03
CA GLN A 782 -18.97 -28.28 16.81
C GLN A 782 -18.92 -29.74 16.35
N GLN A 783 -20.09 -30.37 16.13
CA GLN A 783 -20.16 -31.76 15.69
C GLN A 783 -19.45 -31.96 14.34
N LEU A 784 -19.69 -31.04 13.39
CA LEU A 784 -19.00 -31.06 12.10
C LEU A 784 -17.50 -30.82 12.24
N TYR A 785 -17.08 -29.92 13.14
CA TYR A 785 -15.67 -29.65 13.40
C TYR A 785 -14.95 -30.89 13.95
N ILE A 786 -15.53 -31.56 14.94
CA ILE A 786 -14.95 -32.78 15.54
C ILE A 786 -14.75 -33.84 14.46
N SER A 787 -15.78 -34.13 13.65
CA SER A 787 -15.66 -35.07 12.53
C SER A 787 -14.64 -34.63 11.46
N ALA A 788 -14.55 -33.33 11.18
CA ALA A 788 -13.59 -32.79 10.23
C ALA A 788 -12.15 -32.84 10.79
N PHE A 789 -11.97 -32.69 12.09
CA PHE A 789 -10.67 -32.75 12.77
C PHE A 789 -10.09 -34.17 12.70
N GLU A 790 -10.89 -35.21 12.92
CA GLU A 790 -10.45 -36.60 12.73
C GLU A 790 -9.95 -36.87 11.30
N LYS A 791 -10.69 -36.34 10.30
CA LYS A 791 -10.31 -36.43 8.89
C LYS A 791 -9.04 -35.65 8.59
N LEU A 792 -8.88 -34.48 9.21
CA LEU A 792 -7.67 -33.66 9.09
C LEU A 792 -6.46 -34.42 9.64
N VAL A 793 -6.58 -35.04 10.82
CA VAL A 793 -5.50 -35.86 11.42
C VAL A 793 -5.11 -37.01 10.50
N LEU A 794 -6.10 -37.72 9.93
CA LEU A 794 -5.84 -38.81 8.99
C LEU A 794 -5.18 -38.33 7.69
N ALA A 795 -5.67 -37.23 7.11
CA ALA A 795 -5.15 -36.66 5.88
C ALA A 795 -3.72 -36.16 6.06
N GLU A 796 -3.43 -35.52 7.20
CA GLU A 796 -2.10 -35.05 7.57
C GLU A 796 -1.12 -36.21 7.75
N ARG A 797 -1.49 -37.25 8.50
CA ARG A 797 -0.68 -38.47 8.63
C ARG A 797 -0.37 -39.12 7.30
N THR A 798 -1.38 -39.22 6.43
CA THR A 798 -1.23 -39.83 5.10
C THR A 798 -0.30 -39.00 4.22
N ALA A 799 -0.42 -37.67 4.24
CA ALA A 799 0.36 -36.78 3.39
C ALA A 799 1.84 -36.68 3.81
N PHE A 800 2.13 -36.76 5.11
CA PHE A 800 3.46 -36.49 5.65
C PHE A 800 4.19 -37.72 6.22
N GLY A 801 3.51 -38.85 6.42
CA GLY A 801 4.11 -40.11 6.88
C GLY A 801 4.85 -39.92 8.21
N ALA A 802 6.14 -40.30 8.27
CA ALA A 802 6.98 -40.14 9.47
C ALA A 802 7.22 -38.67 9.88
N ASN A 803 6.97 -37.72 8.99
CA ASN A 803 7.07 -36.28 9.26
C ASN A 803 5.73 -35.66 9.67
N SER A 804 4.70 -36.48 9.89
CA SER A 804 3.40 -36.01 10.37
C SER A 804 3.51 -35.44 11.79
N PHE A 805 2.88 -34.29 12.03
CA PHE A 805 2.74 -33.72 13.36
C PHE A 805 2.06 -34.72 14.30
N PHE A 806 0.88 -35.22 13.90
CA PHE A 806 0.07 -36.09 14.75
C PHE A 806 0.68 -37.48 14.95
N GLU A 807 1.44 -38.01 13.99
CA GLU A 807 2.15 -39.28 14.17
C GLU A 807 3.34 -39.13 15.13
N ARG A 808 4.10 -38.03 14.99
CA ARG A 808 5.22 -37.74 15.89
C ARG A 808 4.75 -37.50 17.32
N THR A 809 3.71 -36.69 17.52
CA THR A 809 3.10 -36.48 18.85
C THR A 809 2.64 -37.81 19.47
N ARG A 810 2.01 -38.70 18.69
CA ARG A 810 1.58 -40.03 19.15
C ARG A 810 2.76 -40.89 19.62
N LEU A 811 3.90 -40.79 18.95
CA LEU A 811 5.13 -41.51 19.29
C LEU A 811 5.96 -40.82 20.40
N GLY A 812 5.49 -39.70 20.96
CA GLY A 812 6.25 -38.92 21.94
C GLY A 812 7.50 -38.25 21.36
N LEU A 813 7.55 -38.06 20.04
CA LEU A 813 8.66 -37.40 19.36
C LEU A 813 8.48 -35.89 19.40
N ASP A 814 9.60 -35.18 19.39
CA ASP A 814 9.61 -33.71 19.36
C ASP A 814 8.96 -33.17 18.06
N VAL A 815 8.00 -32.27 18.27
CA VAL A 815 7.22 -31.54 17.25
C VAL A 815 7.43 -30.03 17.36
N THR A 816 8.46 -29.59 18.08
CA THR A 816 8.82 -28.18 18.15
C THR A 816 9.19 -27.69 16.75
N PRO A 817 8.54 -26.65 16.21
CA PRO A 817 8.85 -26.12 14.90
C PRO A 817 10.31 -25.67 14.81
N VAL A 818 10.95 -25.88 13.66
CA VAL A 818 12.38 -25.57 13.44
C VAL A 818 12.69 -24.10 13.74
N PHE A 819 11.78 -23.18 13.41
CA PHE A 819 11.97 -21.75 13.66
C PHE A 819 11.86 -21.34 15.15
N ILE A 820 11.43 -22.25 16.04
CA ILE A 820 11.41 -22.03 17.50
C ILE A 820 12.66 -22.63 18.16
N LYS A 821 13.17 -23.75 17.64
CA LYS A 821 14.27 -24.52 18.24
C LYS A 821 15.56 -23.73 18.44
N HIS A 822 15.81 -22.71 17.64
CA HIS A 822 17.06 -21.95 17.70
C HIS A 822 17.07 -20.83 18.75
N GLY A 823 15.97 -20.60 19.48
CA GLY A 823 15.92 -19.63 20.60
C GLY A 823 16.11 -18.16 20.22
N LYS A 824 16.76 -17.87 19.09
CA LYS A 824 16.87 -16.59 18.43
C LYS A 824 15.82 -16.56 17.33
N TYR A 825 14.74 -15.81 17.54
CA TYR A 825 14.05 -15.22 16.40
C TYR A 825 15.13 -14.42 15.68
N TRP A 826 15.57 -14.86 14.49
CA TRP A 826 16.58 -14.16 13.67
C TRP A 826 16.40 -12.64 13.80
N SER A 827 17.19 -12.00 14.67
CA SER A 827 17.48 -10.58 14.58
C SER A 827 18.43 -10.46 13.40
N GLU A 828 18.22 -9.48 12.55
CA GLU A 828 18.99 -9.31 11.31
C GLU A 828 20.46 -8.89 11.57
N ASP A 829 20.93 -8.94 12.83
CA ASP A 829 22.13 -8.25 13.31
C ASP A 829 23.31 -9.18 13.68
N GLU A 830 23.23 -10.51 13.50
CA GLU A 830 24.29 -11.43 13.98
C GLU A 830 24.96 -12.32 12.90
N ASP A 831 24.77 -12.06 11.60
CA ASP A 831 25.46 -12.81 10.53
C ASP A 831 26.70 -12.09 9.95
N GLU A 832 27.33 -11.20 10.72
CA GLU A 832 28.71 -10.76 10.45
C GLU A 832 29.60 -11.36 11.56
N ASP A 833 30.55 -12.22 11.18
CA ASP A 833 31.71 -12.68 11.98
C ASP A 833 31.66 -14.05 12.70
N GLU A 834 31.13 -15.12 12.10
CA GLU A 834 31.66 -16.47 12.43
C GLU A 834 32.20 -17.18 11.18
N ASP A 835 33.48 -16.95 10.97
CA ASP A 835 34.35 -17.62 10.01
C ASP A 835 34.28 -19.15 10.11
N GLU A 836 34.16 -19.78 8.94
CA GLU A 836 34.43 -21.18 8.69
C GLU A 836 35.89 -21.52 9.01
N ASP A 837 36.21 -21.96 10.24
CA ASP A 837 37.43 -22.73 10.50
C ASP A 837 37.37 -23.51 11.83
N ALA A 838 36.71 -24.67 11.82
CA ALA A 838 36.90 -25.72 12.83
C ALA A 838 36.61 -27.13 12.26
N THR A 839 37.64 -27.68 11.63
CA THR A 839 38.10 -29.08 11.74
C THR A 839 37.11 -30.23 11.47
N MET A 840 37.07 -30.65 10.20
CA MET A 840 36.96 -32.07 9.83
C MET A 840 38.29 -32.79 10.12
N GLU A 841 38.39 -33.52 11.24
CA GLU A 841 39.16 -34.80 11.35
C GLU A 841 39.15 -35.33 12.79
N ALA A 842 38.35 -36.37 13.06
CA ALA A 842 38.71 -37.45 13.98
C ALA A 842 37.73 -38.63 13.89
N ALA A 843 38.20 -39.67 13.20
CA ALA A 843 38.05 -41.09 13.50
C ALA A 843 36.64 -41.73 13.49
N ALA A 844 36.39 -42.45 12.40
CA ALA A 844 35.79 -43.77 12.47
C ALA A 844 36.74 -44.75 13.20
N SER A 845 36.31 -45.32 14.33
CA SER A 845 36.62 -46.69 14.78
C SER A 845 35.86 -46.98 16.07
N ASP A 846 34.86 -47.86 16.01
CA ASP A 846 34.79 -49.07 16.84
C ASP A 846 33.36 -49.58 17.01
N ALA A 847 33.22 -50.84 16.65
CA ALA A 847 32.03 -51.65 16.74
C ALA A 847 31.98 -52.38 18.10
N ILE A 848 30.77 -52.80 18.48
CA ILE A 848 30.47 -53.88 19.42
C ILE A 848 30.76 -53.58 20.91
N MET A 849 29.71 -53.31 21.69
CA MET A 849 29.57 -53.96 22.99
C MET A 849 28.09 -54.15 23.39
N GLU A 850 27.81 -55.40 23.74
CA GLU A 850 26.58 -55.95 24.29
C GLU A 850 26.34 -55.50 25.76
N VAL A 851 25.05 -55.47 26.14
CA VAL A 851 24.49 -55.92 27.45
C VAL A 851 24.63 -54.99 28.68
N SER A 852 23.50 -54.35 29.03
CA SER A 852 22.73 -54.50 30.30
C SER A 852 22.48 -53.29 31.23
N PHE A 853 21.25 -53.33 31.80
CA PHE A 853 20.75 -52.70 33.05
C PHE A 853 20.44 -51.19 33.02
N VAL A 854 19.35 -50.63 33.58
CA VAL A 854 18.39 -51.02 34.63
C VAL A 854 17.02 -50.37 34.38
N HIS A 855 15.94 -51.07 34.77
CA HIS A 855 14.61 -50.54 35.06
C HIS A 855 14.59 -49.23 35.89
N LYS A 856 13.66 -48.32 35.58
CA LYS A 856 12.93 -47.58 36.63
C LYS A 856 11.52 -47.22 36.16
N SER A 857 10.57 -47.89 36.79
CA SER A 857 9.16 -47.54 36.92
C SER A 857 8.98 -46.28 37.77
N LEU A 858 7.85 -45.60 37.56
CA LEU A 858 7.00 -44.76 38.44
C LEU A 858 6.19 -43.84 37.50
N SER A 859 4.89 -43.97 37.23
CA SER A 859 3.68 -43.99 38.10
C SER A 859 3.54 -42.76 39.01
N CYS A 860 2.97 -41.68 38.47
CA CYS A 860 1.80 -40.96 38.98
C CYS A 860 1.16 -40.20 37.82
#